data_AF-A0A2K3QGF3-F1
#
_entry.id   AF-A0A2K3QGF3-F1
#
_cell.length_a   1.000
_cell.length_b   1.000
_cell.length_c   1.000
_cell.angle_alpha   90.00
_cell.angle_beta   90.00
_cell.angle_gamma   90.00
#
_symmetry.space_group_name_H-M   'P 1'
#
loop_
_entity.id
_entity.type
_entity.pdbx_description
1 polymer ?
#
loop_
_entity_poly.entity_id
_entity_poly.type
_entity_poly.pdbx_seq_one_letter_code
_entity_poly.pdbx_strand_id
1 'polypeptide(L)'
;MGDCLGLGAGSPDTQRPRPRRILFLDAYDSFTNNIVSLLKDALGDHVMVHVLHMDLRTLDADPRPAWTRREFLDRLAGFDAVVCGPGPGSPLRDADVGAFKLLWDLPRARAVPVLGICLGFQSLVAHFGGRIRRLRRGLHGMVRDIDHVRGPLADVFDGVPRFRATLYHSLCADVGQDAIPEEQWREARWEPPAGAPDLVPLAWALEKADADDAQGDERILMAVRHASRPLWGVQYHPESVCTEPAAHGVIRNWFRQALKWNEATRREVDRSVEYADSLDPSNHALPALSADRDLTTCRWWQDMQSGLAWTGVAPGYACRQIKLPDGVDTAEVAEVLGLGAADSIILDSSSTVNGDPLARNSILALDVHEALRAEFRVGDDHVTLRRPATPGRDEECQRIALGDAEHDPWTPWHVISEFWRWRQTPDDGQPSPTFKGGFMGFVTYEMGLSTLSPGLVSGDRGHRRPDICMAWVSKSVVLDHQAGVAYVQALAAGESDGAWIDHVVEKLEGSYAWRHPGCGCAGKARGKQANEALLEHVRNEGGRLGFSIPDPDRYEEDVGRCQDAIRDGESYELCLTAQTTMTRPSGNDLPHHMRPHLNGRLARLSDHCPEVTTPLEEASSHGTPWQLYRTLRARQPAPFGSFIRLGGATIISSSPERFLTHDPQGLCLMRPMKGTVRKSDAVSTLAEAERILHVPKEEAENLMIVDLVRHDLHGVCGTGSVTVPDLLRVEEYAGVFQMITVVNGQLPAAKLRSGTRPCHTEFPFTGMDVLASALPPGSMTGAPKKRSCEILGAIEPTERSVYAGVVGYLDAQGRGDWSVTIRTMFRWDDETAPAHDGEVQPREVWRVGAGGAVTTLSTPEGEREEMFTKLCGPLGVLKDVA
;
A
#
# COMPACT_ATOMS: atom_id res chain seq x y z
N MET A 1 -31.93 -44.52 48.60
CA MET A 1 -31.71 -44.29 50.03
C MET A 1 -30.27 -43.86 50.21
N GLY A 2 -30.03 -42.64 50.70
CA GLY A 2 -28.70 -42.18 51.12
C GLY A 2 -28.30 -40.83 50.54
N ASP A 3 -28.81 -39.76 51.15
CA ASP A 3 -28.39 -38.36 50.97
C ASP A 3 -27.07 -38.04 51.71
N CYS A 4 -26.37 -37.03 51.18
CA CYS A 4 -25.60 -35.95 51.82
C CYS A 4 -24.51 -36.24 52.86
N LEU A 5 -23.30 -35.71 52.62
CA LEU A 5 -22.70 -34.56 53.36
C LEU A 5 -21.35 -34.17 52.72
N GLY A 6 -21.17 -32.86 52.50
CA GLY A 6 -20.02 -32.30 51.80
C GLY A 6 -18.81 -31.99 52.67
N LEU A 7 -17.67 -31.80 52.00
CA LEU A 7 -16.54 -31.00 52.48
C LEU A 7 -15.95 -30.27 51.27
N GLY A 8 -16.13 -28.95 51.25
CA GLY A 8 -15.35 -28.07 50.40
C GLY A 8 -13.93 -27.93 50.94
N ALA A 9 -12.96 -27.88 50.04
CA ALA A 9 -11.68 -27.25 50.27
C ALA A 9 -11.23 -26.69 48.91
N GLY A 10 -11.25 -25.36 48.79
CA GLY A 10 -10.86 -24.65 47.59
C GLY A 10 -9.41 -24.91 47.22
N SER A 11 -9.18 -25.17 45.94
CA SER A 11 -7.86 -25.00 45.34
C SER A 11 -7.53 -23.51 45.33
N PRO A 12 -6.30 -23.09 45.69
CA PRO A 12 -5.89 -21.71 45.55
C PRO A 12 -5.91 -21.38 44.06
N ASP A 13 -6.77 -20.44 43.69
CA ASP A 13 -6.73 -19.76 42.41
C ASP A 13 -5.36 -19.07 42.31
N THR A 14 -4.42 -19.68 41.58
CA THR A 14 -3.18 -19.02 41.19
C THR A 14 -3.56 -17.90 40.25
N GLN A 15 -3.95 -16.75 40.81
CA GLN A 15 -4.19 -15.52 40.07
C GLN A 15 -2.98 -15.26 39.19
N ARG A 16 -3.14 -15.42 37.87
CA ARG A 16 -2.15 -14.93 36.91
C ARG A 16 -1.89 -13.46 37.26
N PRO A 17 -0.62 -13.03 37.42
CA PRO A 17 -0.33 -11.64 37.70
C PRO A 17 -0.95 -10.78 36.60
N ARG A 18 -1.69 -9.74 37.00
CA ARG A 18 -2.37 -8.83 36.06
C ARG A 18 -1.34 -8.19 35.12
N PRO A 19 -1.67 -8.00 33.83
CA PRO A 19 -0.72 -7.57 32.83
C PRO A 19 -0.15 -6.19 33.15
N ARG A 20 1.14 -6.00 32.84
CA ARG A 20 1.80 -4.71 32.88
C ARG A 20 1.30 -3.86 31.71
N ARG A 21 1.21 -2.54 31.88
CA ARG A 21 0.59 -1.64 30.91
C ARG A 21 1.56 -0.56 30.48
N ILE A 22 1.76 -0.42 29.18
CA ILE A 22 2.50 0.68 28.56
C ILE A 22 1.52 1.55 27.80
N LEU A 23 1.57 2.87 28.01
CA LEU A 23 0.93 3.83 27.13
C LEU A 23 1.92 4.20 26.02
N PHE A 24 1.53 4.04 24.76
CA PHE A 24 2.32 4.48 23.61
C PHE A 24 1.64 5.72 23.01
N LEU A 25 2.40 6.80 22.87
CA LEU A 25 1.95 8.03 22.22
C LEU A 25 2.50 8.07 20.80
N ASP A 26 1.63 7.84 19.83
CA ASP A 26 1.94 7.85 18.41
C ASP A 26 1.86 9.27 17.83
N ALA A 27 2.94 9.74 17.23
CA ALA A 27 2.98 11.02 16.53
C ALA A 27 2.72 10.85 15.01
N TYR A 28 1.78 9.97 14.65
CA TYR A 28 1.39 9.66 13.27
C TYR A 28 2.54 9.08 12.42
N ASP A 29 3.34 8.20 13.02
CA ASP A 29 4.48 7.58 12.36
C ASP A 29 4.13 6.26 11.67
N SER A 30 4.79 5.97 10.55
CA SER A 30 4.58 4.72 9.80
C SER A 30 5.40 3.54 10.31
N PHE A 31 6.04 3.64 11.48
CA PHE A 31 6.73 2.52 12.13
C PHE A 31 6.17 2.21 13.53
N THR A 32 5.14 2.93 13.99
CA THR A 32 4.52 2.73 15.32
C THR A 32 4.14 1.27 15.62
N ASN A 33 3.45 0.58 14.70
CA ASN A 33 3.08 -0.82 14.89
C ASN A 33 4.30 -1.76 14.99
N ASN A 34 5.41 -1.44 14.32
CA ASN A 34 6.66 -2.20 14.46
C ASN A 34 7.22 -2.04 15.88
N ILE A 35 7.18 -0.84 16.46
CA ILE A 35 7.63 -0.59 17.83
C ILE A 35 6.73 -1.29 18.85
N VAL A 36 5.40 -1.23 18.65
CA VAL A 36 4.44 -1.92 19.52
C VAL A 36 4.69 -3.44 19.47
N SER A 37 4.93 -4.01 18.28
CA SER A 37 5.34 -5.41 18.16
C SER A 37 6.65 -5.68 18.89
N LEU A 38 7.67 -4.86 18.69
CA LEU A 38 8.96 -4.98 19.38
C LEU A 38 8.80 -4.95 20.92
N LEU A 39 7.98 -4.04 21.46
CA LEU A 39 7.74 -3.95 22.90
C LEU A 39 7.13 -5.25 23.44
N LYS A 40 6.16 -5.81 22.72
CA LYS A 40 5.51 -7.07 23.08
C LYS A 40 6.48 -8.26 22.96
N ASP A 41 7.23 -8.34 21.87
CA ASP A 41 8.20 -9.41 21.63
C ASP A 41 9.37 -9.37 22.63
N ALA A 42 9.90 -8.18 22.94
CA ALA A 42 11.04 -8.02 23.82
C ALA A 42 10.68 -8.16 25.31
N LEU A 43 9.46 -7.75 25.71
CA LEU A 43 9.03 -7.74 27.11
C LEU A 43 8.14 -8.94 27.47
N GLY A 44 7.53 -9.61 26.48
CA GLY A 44 6.71 -10.80 26.61
C GLY A 44 5.20 -10.53 26.77
N ASP A 45 4.40 -11.58 26.58
CA ASP A 45 2.93 -11.56 26.46
C ASP A 45 2.15 -10.98 27.66
N HIS A 46 2.82 -10.76 28.79
CA HIS A 46 2.21 -10.15 29.98
C HIS A 46 2.23 -8.61 29.93
N VAL A 47 2.80 -8.02 28.87
CA VAL A 47 2.80 -6.58 28.63
C VAL A 47 1.72 -6.23 27.60
N MET A 48 0.78 -5.40 28.06
CA MET A 48 -0.24 -4.77 27.25
C MET A 48 0.25 -3.39 26.81
N VAL A 49 0.04 -3.03 25.54
CA VAL A 49 0.39 -1.72 25.00
C VAL A 49 -0.88 -1.03 24.53
N HIS A 50 -1.20 0.13 25.10
CA HIS A 50 -2.30 0.95 24.66
C HIS A 50 -1.77 2.13 23.84
N VAL A 51 -2.18 2.26 22.58
CA VAL A 51 -1.76 3.35 21.71
C VAL A 51 -2.80 4.49 21.72
N LEU A 52 -2.31 5.71 21.82
CA LEU A 52 -3.06 6.96 21.68
C LEU A 52 -2.26 7.88 20.75
N HIS A 53 -2.93 8.69 19.92
CA HIS A 53 -2.21 9.73 19.19
C HIS A 53 -1.70 10.83 20.15
N MET A 54 -0.60 11.48 19.78
CA MET A 54 0.02 12.53 20.59
C MET A 54 -0.90 13.76 20.80
N ASP A 55 -1.92 13.96 19.96
CA ASP A 55 -2.98 14.97 20.13
C ASP A 55 -4.17 14.48 20.98
N LEU A 56 -4.00 13.34 21.67
CA LEU A 56 -4.98 12.71 22.55
C LEU A 56 -6.20 12.11 21.85
N ARG A 57 -6.16 11.94 20.52
CA ARG A 57 -7.16 11.17 19.78
C ARG A 57 -6.97 9.68 20.05
N THR A 58 -8.08 8.99 20.28
CA THR A 58 -8.14 7.54 20.30
C THR A 58 -7.94 7.01 18.88
N LEU A 59 -7.36 5.81 18.78
CA LEU A 59 -7.31 5.10 17.50
C LEU A 59 -8.73 4.76 17.05
N ASP A 60 -8.94 4.67 15.74
CA ASP A 60 -10.26 4.32 15.17
C ASP A 60 -10.81 2.97 15.68
N ALA A 61 -9.93 2.03 16.05
CA ALA A 61 -10.30 0.75 16.65
C ALA A 61 -10.75 0.86 18.12
N ASP A 62 -10.51 1.98 18.80
CA ASP A 62 -10.96 2.25 20.16
C ASP A 62 -12.24 3.12 20.13
N PRO A 63 -13.42 2.55 20.43
CA PRO A 63 -14.71 3.25 20.31
C PRO A 63 -14.91 4.35 21.37
N ARG A 64 -13.97 4.51 22.31
CA ARG A 64 -14.05 5.51 23.37
C ARG A 64 -13.71 6.90 22.84
N PRO A 65 -14.27 7.97 23.43
CA PRO A 65 -13.98 9.33 23.00
C PRO A 65 -12.51 9.70 23.22
N ALA A 66 -12.03 10.65 22.41
CA ALA A 66 -10.74 11.28 22.58
C ALA A 66 -10.55 11.82 24.01
N TRP A 67 -9.32 11.80 24.50
CA TRP A 67 -9.03 12.17 25.89
C TRP A 67 -8.86 13.68 26.00
N THR A 68 -9.46 14.28 27.02
CA THR A 68 -9.07 15.64 27.41
C THR A 68 -7.69 15.64 28.05
N ARG A 69 -7.01 16.79 28.05
CA ARG A 69 -5.72 16.97 28.76
C ARG A 69 -5.79 16.52 30.23
N ARG A 70 -6.91 16.79 30.91
CA ARG A 70 -7.10 16.38 32.31
C ARG A 70 -7.21 14.87 32.42
N GLU A 71 -8.04 14.24 31.60
CA GLU A 71 -8.20 12.78 31.61
C GLU A 71 -6.90 12.07 31.27
N PHE A 72 -6.11 12.58 30.32
CA PHE A 72 -4.79 12.06 30.04
C PHE A 72 -3.92 12.05 31.29
N LEU A 73 -3.77 13.19 31.97
CA LEU A 73 -2.95 13.30 33.18
C LEU A 73 -3.44 12.42 34.34
N ASP A 74 -4.75 12.24 34.47
CA ASP A 74 -5.34 11.38 35.51
C ASP A 74 -5.13 9.89 35.17
N ARG A 75 -5.32 9.51 33.90
CA ARG A 75 -5.16 8.13 33.41
C ARG A 75 -3.71 7.67 33.34
N LEU A 76 -2.73 8.58 33.38
CA LEU A 76 -1.30 8.21 33.50
C LEU A 76 -1.05 7.30 34.72
N ALA A 77 -1.83 7.43 35.80
CA ALA A 77 -1.75 6.53 36.96
C ALA A 77 -2.03 5.06 36.62
N GLY A 78 -2.73 4.78 35.52
CA GLY A 78 -3.09 3.43 35.09
C GLY A 78 -2.00 2.66 34.33
N PHE A 79 -0.85 3.30 34.05
CA PHE A 79 0.23 2.72 33.25
C PHE A 79 1.51 2.52 34.07
N ASP A 80 2.27 1.46 33.78
CA ASP A 80 3.58 1.20 34.38
C ASP A 80 4.67 2.09 33.75
N ALA A 81 4.55 2.41 32.46
CA ALA A 81 5.47 3.26 31.71
C ALA A 81 4.77 3.90 30.50
N VAL A 82 5.41 4.92 29.91
CA VAL A 82 4.96 5.59 28.68
C VAL A 82 6.07 5.53 27.63
N VAL A 83 5.72 5.39 26.37
CA VAL A 83 6.62 5.56 25.23
C VAL A 83 6.12 6.74 24.40
N CYS A 84 6.98 7.73 24.17
CA CYS A 84 6.75 8.78 23.18
C CYS A 84 7.39 8.32 21.87
N GLY A 85 6.56 7.99 20.89
CA GLY A 85 7.01 7.42 19.63
C GLY A 85 7.79 8.38 18.73
N PRO A 86 8.33 7.86 17.61
CA PRO A 86 8.81 8.67 16.50
C PRO A 86 7.63 9.42 15.84
N GLY A 87 7.97 10.31 14.91
CA GLY A 87 6.99 11.00 14.08
C GLY A 87 7.66 12.01 13.16
N PRO A 88 6.93 12.51 12.15
CA PRO A 88 7.38 13.59 11.30
C PRO A 88 7.32 14.94 12.02
N GLY A 89 7.95 15.94 11.42
CA GLY A 89 7.94 17.33 11.86
C GLY A 89 9.10 17.65 12.81
N SER A 90 8.89 18.66 13.66
CA SER A 90 9.94 19.22 14.51
C SER A 90 9.54 19.16 16.00
N PRO A 91 10.46 18.75 16.90
CA PRO A 91 10.23 18.79 18.35
C PRO A 91 9.96 20.21 18.89
N LEU A 92 10.29 21.25 18.11
CA LEU A 92 10.11 22.65 18.46
C LEU A 92 8.69 23.16 18.17
N ARG A 93 7.89 22.41 17.41
CA ARG A 93 6.51 22.75 17.05
C ARG A 93 5.54 22.01 17.96
N ASP A 94 4.68 22.75 18.66
CA ASP A 94 3.73 22.17 19.62
C ASP A 94 2.77 21.15 18.96
N ALA A 95 2.39 21.40 17.71
CA ALA A 95 1.49 20.53 16.95
C ALA A 95 2.09 19.14 16.65
N ASP A 96 3.42 19.04 16.57
CA ASP A 96 4.10 17.80 16.16
C ASP A 96 4.40 16.89 17.37
N VAL A 97 4.48 17.46 18.58
CA VAL A 97 4.81 16.71 19.81
C VAL A 97 3.66 16.58 20.81
N GLY A 98 2.68 17.48 20.77
CA GLY A 98 1.46 17.44 21.59
C GLY A 98 1.69 17.02 23.04
N ALA A 99 1.11 15.88 23.42
CA ALA A 99 1.10 15.34 24.77
C ALA A 99 2.49 14.98 25.32
N PHE A 100 3.55 14.89 24.50
CA PHE A 100 4.91 14.65 24.98
C PHE A 100 5.33 15.71 26.01
N LYS A 101 5.06 17.00 25.72
CA LYS A 101 5.42 18.11 26.60
C LYS A 101 4.76 18.02 27.98
N LEU A 102 3.54 17.49 28.02
CA LEU A 102 2.80 17.30 29.27
C LEU A 102 3.51 16.32 30.20
N LEU A 103 4.20 15.32 29.66
CA LEU A 103 4.97 14.35 30.43
C LEU A 103 6.26 14.97 30.97
N TRP A 104 6.93 15.80 30.17
CA TRP A 104 8.17 16.48 30.56
C TRP A 104 7.92 17.49 31.70
N ASP A 105 6.77 18.17 31.67
CA ASP A 105 6.35 19.15 32.69
C ASP A 105 5.96 18.51 34.05
N LEU A 106 5.79 17.18 34.12
CA LEU A 106 5.34 16.53 35.35
C LEU A 106 6.35 16.74 36.50
N PRO A 107 5.90 17.18 37.68
CA PRO A 107 6.77 17.24 38.84
C PRO A 107 7.22 15.83 39.22
N ARG A 108 8.43 15.70 39.79
CA ARG A 108 9.02 14.40 40.15
C ARG A 108 8.06 13.47 40.94
N ALA A 109 7.25 14.03 41.84
CA ALA A 109 6.29 13.28 42.64
C ALA A 109 5.15 12.64 41.83
N ARG A 110 4.88 13.14 40.61
CA ARG A 110 3.89 12.60 39.67
C ARG A 110 4.54 12.03 38.41
N ALA A 111 5.86 11.98 38.34
CA ALA A 111 6.57 11.53 37.15
C ALA A 111 6.31 10.04 36.91
N VAL A 112 5.96 9.71 35.67
CA VAL A 112 5.88 8.35 35.15
C VAL A 112 7.15 8.02 34.38
N PRO A 113 7.62 6.77 34.36
CA PRO A 113 8.74 6.38 33.51
C PRO A 113 8.42 6.58 32.03
N VAL A 114 9.32 7.21 31.27
CA VAL A 114 9.13 7.49 29.84
C VAL A 114 10.34 7.07 29.01
N LEU A 115 10.09 6.49 27.82
CA LEU A 115 11.07 6.36 26.74
C LEU A 115 10.66 7.24 25.56
N GLY A 116 11.50 8.19 25.15
CA GLY A 116 11.35 8.89 23.88
C GLY A 116 12.12 8.20 22.75
N ILE A 117 11.50 8.00 21.59
CA ILE A 117 12.13 7.44 20.40
C ILE A 117 12.10 8.48 19.29
N CYS A 118 13.23 8.72 18.61
CA CYS A 118 13.38 9.71 17.54
C CYS A 118 12.77 11.08 17.92
N LEU A 119 11.62 11.48 17.37
CA LEU A 119 10.92 12.72 17.73
C LEU A 119 10.63 12.83 19.25
N GLY A 120 10.24 11.74 19.91
CA GLY A 120 10.07 11.71 21.36
C GLY A 120 11.37 11.97 22.13
N PHE A 121 12.51 11.44 21.64
CA PHE A 121 13.84 11.72 22.18
C PHE A 121 14.25 13.18 21.94
N GLN A 122 14.04 13.70 20.74
CA GLN A 122 14.36 15.08 20.40
C GLN A 122 13.53 16.06 21.24
N SER A 123 12.23 15.78 21.44
CA SER A 123 11.34 16.56 22.30
C SER A 123 11.84 16.60 23.75
N LEU A 124 12.27 15.44 24.27
CA LEU A 124 12.87 15.34 25.61
C LEU A 124 14.13 16.21 25.72
N VAL A 125 15.06 16.10 24.76
CA VAL A 125 16.31 16.85 24.80
C VAL A 125 16.06 18.36 24.70
N ALA A 126 15.18 18.79 23.78
CA ALA A 126 14.81 20.19 23.60
C ALA A 126 14.18 20.79 24.88
N HIS A 127 13.36 20.01 25.58
CA HIS A 127 12.71 20.46 26.80
C HIS A 127 13.69 20.71 27.95
N PHE A 128 14.75 19.90 28.07
CA PHE A 128 15.73 19.98 29.16
C PHE A 128 17.03 20.72 28.78
N GLY A 129 16.92 21.73 27.92
CA GLY A 129 18.00 22.68 27.63
C GLY A 129 18.90 22.33 26.45
N GLY A 130 18.71 21.16 25.83
CA GLY A 130 19.35 20.85 24.55
C GLY A 130 18.75 21.66 23.40
N ARG A 131 19.51 21.78 22.31
CA ARG A 131 19.05 22.39 21.05
C ARG A 131 18.75 21.32 20.02
N ILE A 132 18.04 21.70 18.97
CA ILE A 132 17.74 20.84 17.83
C ILE A 132 18.32 21.52 16.59
N ARG A 133 19.09 20.78 15.81
CA ARG A 133 19.69 21.26 14.57
C ARG A 133 19.50 20.23 13.45
N ARG A 134 19.70 20.67 12.22
CA ARG A 134 19.75 19.78 11.06
C ARG A 134 21.08 19.03 11.05
N LEU A 135 21.04 17.79 10.59
CA LEU A 135 22.23 17.05 10.17
C LEU A 135 22.81 17.66 8.89
N ARG A 136 24.10 17.46 8.65
CA ARG A 136 24.72 17.86 7.36
C ARG A 136 24.12 17.06 6.20
N ARG A 137 23.87 15.77 6.45
CA ARG A 137 23.20 14.84 5.54
C ARG A 137 22.13 14.08 6.33
N GLY A 138 20.89 14.07 5.87
CA GLY A 138 19.84 13.28 6.51
C GLY A 138 20.13 11.77 6.35
N LEU A 139 19.87 11.01 7.42
CA LEU A 139 20.31 9.61 7.55
C LEU A 139 19.15 8.62 7.41
N HIS A 140 18.13 8.93 6.61
CA HIS A 140 16.97 8.06 6.42
C HIS A 140 17.34 6.71 5.82
N GLY A 141 16.95 5.62 6.50
CA GLY A 141 17.26 4.24 6.09
C GLY A 141 18.73 3.85 6.29
N MET A 142 19.54 4.70 6.93
CA MET A 142 20.98 4.45 7.07
C MET A 142 21.29 3.67 8.33
N VAL A 143 22.07 2.59 8.19
CA VAL A 143 22.49 1.74 9.32
C VAL A 143 23.86 2.18 9.85
N ARG A 144 23.94 2.50 11.14
CA ARG A 144 25.16 3.02 11.81
C ARG A 144 25.50 2.28 13.10
N ASP A 145 26.80 2.26 13.42
CA ASP A 145 27.29 1.77 14.70
C ASP A 145 26.85 2.71 15.83
N ILE A 146 26.35 2.14 16.93
CA ILE A 146 25.97 2.88 18.13
C ILE A 146 27.05 2.68 19.20
N ASP A 147 27.89 3.69 19.43
CA ASP A 147 28.88 3.69 20.52
C ASP A 147 28.19 4.13 21.80
N HIS A 148 27.88 3.18 22.67
CA HIS A 148 27.19 3.40 23.93
C HIS A 148 28.11 3.25 25.14
N VAL A 149 27.71 3.87 26.26
CA VAL A 149 28.42 3.81 27.54
C VAL A 149 28.56 2.37 28.04
N ARG A 150 29.66 2.08 28.77
CA ARG A 150 29.98 0.77 29.34
C ARG A 150 30.35 0.88 30.81
N GLY A 151 30.22 -0.23 31.55
CA GLY A 151 30.56 -0.28 32.98
C GLY A 151 29.42 0.19 33.89
N PRO A 152 29.70 0.69 35.11
CA PRO A 152 28.66 1.04 36.10
C PRO A 152 27.65 2.11 35.64
N LEU A 153 28.03 2.92 34.64
CA LEU A 153 27.18 3.97 34.04
C LEU A 153 26.29 3.45 32.91
N ALA A 154 26.33 2.15 32.59
CA ALA A 154 25.67 1.60 31.40
C ALA A 154 24.14 1.73 31.43
N ASP A 155 23.51 1.77 32.60
CA ASP A 155 22.06 1.98 32.77
C ASP A 155 21.21 1.10 31.82
N VAL A 156 20.52 1.69 30.83
CA VAL A 156 19.72 0.95 29.85
C VAL A 156 20.57 0.13 28.87
N PHE A 157 21.86 0.43 28.75
CA PHE A 157 22.84 -0.33 27.97
C PHE A 157 23.58 -1.39 28.81
N ASP A 158 23.21 -1.61 30.08
CA ASP A 158 23.87 -2.61 30.92
C ASP A 158 23.78 -4.02 30.32
N GLY A 159 24.94 -4.65 30.12
CA GLY A 159 25.06 -5.96 29.46
C GLY A 159 24.70 -6.00 27.98
N VAL A 160 24.41 -4.86 27.33
CA VAL A 160 24.12 -4.79 25.89
C VAL A 160 25.43 -4.78 25.10
N PRO A 161 25.66 -5.71 24.16
CA PRO A 161 26.84 -5.67 23.31
C PRO A 161 26.75 -4.51 22.31
N ARG A 162 27.87 -4.18 21.65
CA ARG A 162 27.86 -3.21 20.54
C ARG A 162 26.89 -3.68 19.46
N PHE A 163 26.21 -2.72 18.83
CA PHE A 163 25.24 -3.02 17.80
C PHE A 163 25.15 -1.90 16.77
N ARG A 164 24.62 -2.25 15.61
CA ARG A 164 24.22 -1.33 14.55
C ARG A 164 22.71 -1.10 14.58
N ALA A 165 22.29 0.13 14.29
CA ALA A 165 20.88 0.51 14.24
C ALA A 165 20.58 1.40 13.03
N THR A 166 19.35 1.29 12.54
CA THR A 166 18.80 2.14 11.49
C THR A 166 18.42 3.51 12.04
N LEU A 167 18.70 4.54 11.25
CA LEU A 167 18.35 5.93 11.52
C LEU A 167 17.28 6.40 10.52
N TYR A 168 16.33 7.21 11.00
CA TYR A 168 15.31 7.87 10.17
C TYR A 168 15.13 9.32 10.61
N HIS A 169 16.20 10.12 10.55
CA HIS A 169 16.12 11.51 10.97
C HIS A 169 16.98 12.45 10.12
N SER A 170 16.42 13.64 9.85
CA SER A 170 17.12 14.83 9.34
C SER A 170 17.56 15.77 10.45
N LEU A 171 16.87 15.74 11.59
CA LEU A 171 17.14 16.57 12.76
C LEU A 171 17.92 15.76 13.80
N CYS A 172 18.78 16.42 14.57
CA CYS A 172 19.48 15.80 15.69
C CYS A 172 19.51 16.72 16.90
N ALA A 173 19.68 16.09 18.06
CA ALA A 173 19.97 16.79 19.31
C ALA A 173 21.39 17.38 19.32
N ASP A 174 21.49 18.64 19.74
CA ASP A 174 22.75 19.34 20.02
C ASP A 174 22.76 19.76 21.49
N VAL A 175 23.65 19.13 22.26
CA VAL A 175 23.91 19.43 23.66
C VAL A 175 25.27 20.11 23.87
N GLY A 176 25.88 20.61 22.79
CA GLY A 176 27.20 21.23 22.79
C GLY A 176 28.33 20.28 22.41
N GLN A 177 28.03 19.11 21.84
CA GLN A 177 29.04 18.08 21.51
C GLN A 177 30.10 18.55 20.51
N ASP A 178 29.74 19.47 19.62
CA ASP A 178 30.63 19.99 18.58
C ASP A 178 31.67 20.99 19.14
N ALA A 179 31.43 21.53 20.34
CA ALA A 179 32.36 22.44 21.02
C ALA A 179 33.46 21.69 21.81
N ILE A 180 33.34 20.37 21.97
CA ILE A 180 34.29 19.55 22.74
C ILE A 180 35.50 19.23 21.84
N PRO A 181 36.73 19.60 22.21
CA PRO A 181 37.93 19.24 21.45
C PRO A 181 38.11 17.73 21.30
N GLU A 182 38.68 17.27 20.18
CA GLU A 182 38.88 15.84 19.87
C GLU A 182 39.67 15.13 20.97
N GLU A 183 40.69 15.77 21.53
CA GLU A 183 41.51 15.22 22.61
C GLU A 183 40.75 14.99 23.92
N GLN A 184 39.63 15.69 24.14
CA GLN A 184 38.78 15.57 25.34
C GLN A 184 37.55 14.70 25.11
N TRP A 185 37.20 14.43 23.85
CA TRP A 185 35.95 13.78 23.46
C TRP A 185 35.73 12.43 24.16
N ARG A 186 36.78 11.60 24.24
CA ARG A 186 36.69 10.23 24.76
C ARG A 186 36.07 10.15 26.16
N GLU A 187 36.40 11.11 27.03
CA GLU A 187 35.93 11.18 28.42
C GLU A 187 34.70 12.08 28.53
N ALA A 188 34.76 13.30 27.97
CA ALA A 188 33.73 14.32 28.11
C ALA A 188 32.37 13.94 27.48
N ARG A 189 32.35 13.07 26.47
CA ARG A 189 31.10 12.65 25.78
C ARG A 189 30.08 11.92 26.65
N TRP A 190 30.47 11.50 27.85
CA TRP A 190 29.58 10.83 28.81
C TRP A 190 29.15 11.75 29.96
N GLU A 191 29.71 12.95 30.03
CA GLU A 191 29.44 13.90 31.11
C GLU A 191 28.18 14.73 30.81
N PRO A 192 27.44 15.15 31.85
CA PRO A 192 26.33 16.08 31.69
C PRO A 192 26.80 17.40 31.05
N PRO A 193 26.20 17.82 29.92
CA PRO A 193 26.63 19.03 29.23
C PRO A 193 26.28 20.30 30.01
N ALA A 194 27.15 21.31 29.98
CA ALA A 194 26.95 22.55 30.75
C ALA A 194 25.65 23.31 30.39
N GLY A 195 25.23 23.26 29.12
CA GLY A 195 23.99 23.87 28.65
C GLY A 195 22.73 23.05 28.94
N ALA A 196 22.89 21.77 29.28
CA ALA A 196 21.79 20.84 29.56
C ALA A 196 22.18 19.90 30.71
N PRO A 197 22.42 20.41 31.94
CA PRO A 197 23.02 19.65 33.04
C PRO A 197 22.14 18.51 33.56
N ASP A 198 20.84 18.54 33.23
CA ASP A 198 19.89 17.49 33.57
C ASP A 198 19.94 16.30 32.61
N LEU A 199 20.64 16.40 31.48
CA LEU A 199 20.77 15.34 30.49
C LEU A 199 22.13 14.64 30.63
N VAL A 200 22.09 13.31 30.69
CA VAL A 200 23.28 12.46 30.72
C VAL A 200 23.35 11.68 29.41
N PRO A 201 24.32 11.96 28.52
CA PRO A 201 24.53 11.20 27.29
C PRO A 201 24.86 9.74 27.57
N LEU A 202 24.26 8.84 26.80
CA LEU A 202 24.43 7.39 26.93
C LEU A 202 24.91 6.70 25.66
N ALA A 203 24.69 7.30 24.48
CA ALA A 203 25.19 6.75 23.23
C ALA A 203 25.42 7.82 22.18
N TRP A 204 26.29 7.52 21.23
CA TRP A 204 26.67 8.38 20.10
C TRP A 204 26.83 7.56 18.81
N ALA A 205 26.62 8.22 17.67
CA ALA A 205 27.09 7.76 16.37
C ALA A 205 28.05 8.82 15.78
N LEU A 206 28.98 8.37 14.94
CA LEU A 206 29.88 9.25 14.19
C LEU A 206 29.56 9.12 12.71
N GLU A 207 29.15 10.22 12.09
CA GLU A 207 29.00 10.30 10.64
C GLU A 207 30.26 10.92 10.06
N LYS A 208 30.89 10.22 9.12
CA LYS A 208 32.13 10.70 8.52
C LYS A 208 31.85 11.90 7.63
N ALA A 209 32.72 12.90 7.72
CA ALA A 209 32.74 13.99 6.76
C ALA A 209 33.04 13.45 5.35
N ASP A 210 32.44 14.06 4.34
CA ASP A 210 32.90 13.88 2.96
C ASP A 210 34.33 14.41 2.84
N ALA A 211 35.11 13.90 1.89
CA ALA A 211 36.54 14.20 1.77
C ALA A 211 36.86 15.71 1.64
N ASP A 212 35.88 16.51 1.19
CA ASP A 212 35.98 17.95 1.00
C ASP A 212 35.35 18.77 2.16
N ASP A 213 34.80 18.13 3.19
CA ASP A 213 34.17 18.82 4.32
C ASP A 213 35.21 19.26 5.37
N ALA A 214 35.45 20.56 5.44
CA ALA A 214 36.39 21.19 6.36
C ALA A 214 35.97 21.09 7.84
N GLN A 215 34.75 20.64 8.16
CA GLN A 215 34.21 20.59 9.53
C GLN A 215 34.36 19.23 10.23
N GLY A 216 35.02 18.24 9.62
CA GLY A 216 35.34 16.94 10.23
C GLY A 216 34.12 16.06 10.52
N ASP A 217 34.32 14.90 11.16
CA ASP A 217 33.24 13.94 11.46
C ASP A 217 32.14 14.57 12.33
N GLU A 218 30.88 14.32 11.96
CA GLU A 218 29.71 14.81 12.67
C GLU A 218 29.35 13.86 13.84
N ARG A 219 29.30 14.42 15.06
CA ARG A 219 28.98 13.68 16.30
C ARG A 219 27.49 13.77 16.58
N ILE A 220 26.82 12.62 16.57
CA ILE A 220 25.36 12.56 16.68
C ILE A 220 24.97 11.87 17.99
N LEU A 221 24.23 12.58 18.84
CA LEU A 221 23.74 12.04 20.12
C LEU A 221 22.65 10.99 19.85
N MET A 222 22.87 9.77 20.33
CA MET A 222 22.00 8.62 20.05
C MET A 222 21.14 8.19 21.23
N ALA A 223 21.54 8.51 22.46
CA ALA A 223 20.73 8.23 23.63
C ALA A 223 21.04 9.16 24.80
N VAL A 224 20.03 9.44 25.61
CA VAL A 224 20.17 10.17 26.89
C VAL A 224 19.33 9.53 27.97
N ARG A 225 19.68 9.81 29.22
CA ARG A 225 18.77 9.76 30.36
C ARG A 225 18.72 11.10 31.06
N HIS A 226 17.61 11.40 31.71
CA HIS A 226 17.57 12.50 32.66
C HIS A 226 18.32 12.10 33.95
N ALA A 227 19.07 13.04 34.53
CA ALA A 227 19.86 12.85 35.74
C ALA A 227 19.04 12.42 36.96
N SER A 228 17.80 12.91 37.09
CA SER A 228 17.00 12.78 38.31
C SER A 228 15.55 12.31 38.09
N ARG A 229 15.04 12.35 36.86
CA ARG A 229 13.69 11.90 36.49
C ARG A 229 13.76 10.57 35.73
N PRO A 230 12.69 9.75 35.72
CA PRO A 230 12.68 8.45 35.05
C PRO A 230 12.44 8.62 33.54
N LEU A 231 13.26 9.43 32.88
CA LEU A 231 13.10 9.78 31.47
C LEU A 231 14.35 9.31 30.72
N TRP A 232 14.14 8.54 29.67
CA TRP A 232 15.17 8.07 28.75
C TRP A 232 14.76 8.40 27.33
N GLY A 233 15.72 8.46 26.42
CA GLY A 233 15.39 8.49 25.01
C GLY A 233 16.50 7.95 24.12
N VAL A 234 16.12 7.51 22.93
CA VAL A 234 16.98 7.01 21.86
C VAL A 234 16.64 7.69 20.52
N GLN A 235 17.64 8.04 19.73
CA GLN A 235 17.45 8.71 18.43
C GLN A 235 17.25 7.70 17.28
N TYR A 236 17.81 6.50 17.40
CA TYR A 236 17.69 5.44 16.40
C TYR A 236 16.35 4.69 16.51
N HIS A 237 16.02 3.92 15.49
CA HIS A 237 14.77 3.14 15.42
C HIS A 237 15.03 1.68 15.81
N PRO A 238 14.74 1.29 17.07
CA PRO A 238 15.03 -0.05 17.58
C PRO A 238 14.23 -1.16 16.87
N GLU A 239 13.13 -0.81 16.21
CA GLU A 239 12.18 -1.71 15.56
C GLU A 239 12.48 -2.01 14.09
N SER A 240 13.36 -1.22 13.47
CA SER A 240 13.71 -1.39 12.06
C SER A 240 14.26 -2.79 11.81
N VAL A 241 13.90 -3.39 10.68
CA VAL A 241 14.33 -4.77 10.35
C VAL A 241 15.86 -4.91 10.25
N CYS A 242 16.58 -3.83 9.96
CA CYS A 242 18.04 -3.80 9.91
C CYS A 242 18.71 -3.38 11.24
N THR A 243 17.94 -3.00 12.27
CA THR A 243 18.51 -2.78 13.60
C THR A 243 18.82 -4.13 14.25
N GLU A 244 20.07 -4.29 14.71
CA GLU A 244 20.52 -5.58 15.22
C GLU A 244 19.79 -5.98 16.52
N PRO A 245 19.46 -7.27 16.71
CA PRO A 245 18.68 -7.74 17.87
C PRO A 245 19.27 -7.41 19.24
N ALA A 246 20.58 -7.11 19.31
CA ALA A 246 21.23 -6.62 20.52
C ALA A 246 20.57 -5.34 21.07
N ALA A 247 20.08 -4.45 20.19
CA ALA A 247 19.37 -3.22 20.56
C ALA A 247 18.11 -3.51 21.41
N HIS A 248 17.48 -4.67 21.25
CA HIS A 248 16.30 -5.07 22.03
C HIS A 248 16.64 -5.23 23.53
N GLY A 249 17.91 -5.47 23.86
CA GLY A 249 18.41 -5.42 25.23
C GLY A 249 18.15 -4.07 25.92
N VAL A 250 18.24 -2.98 25.16
CA VAL A 250 17.98 -1.61 25.65
C VAL A 250 16.53 -1.44 26.07
N ILE A 251 15.59 -1.96 25.27
CA ILE A 251 14.15 -1.94 25.58
C ILE A 251 13.84 -2.70 26.87
N ARG A 252 14.40 -3.92 27.01
CA ARG A 252 14.23 -4.73 28.23
C ARG A 252 14.79 -4.06 29.46
N ASN A 253 15.97 -3.46 29.33
CA ASN A 253 16.62 -2.76 30.43
C ASN A 253 15.87 -1.48 30.82
N TRP A 254 15.43 -0.68 29.85
CA TRP A 254 14.58 0.49 30.10
C TRP A 254 13.34 0.11 30.90
N PHE A 255 12.60 -0.92 30.46
CA PHE A 255 11.39 -1.32 31.16
C PHE A 255 11.68 -1.83 32.58
N ARG A 256 12.80 -2.53 32.78
CA ARG A 256 13.27 -2.92 34.12
C ARG A 256 13.54 -1.69 35.00
N GLN A 257 14.17 -0.65 34.45
CA GLN A 257 14.42 0.60 35.18
C GLN A 257 13.12 1.36 35.49
N ALA A 258 12.16 1.35 34.57
CA ALA A 258 10.83 1.90 34.80
C ALA A 258 10.12 1.23 35.98
N LEU A 259 10.15 -0.11 36.05
CA LEU A 259 9.56 -0.87 37.16
C LEU A 259 10.28 -0.59 38.49
N LYS A 260 11.62 -0.56 38.50
CA LYS A 260 12.41 -0.19 39.68
C LYS A 260 12.08 1.21 40.19
N TRP A 261 11.87 2.17 39.29
CA TRP A 261 11.45 3.51 39.67
C TRP A 261 10.08 3.50 40.36
N ASN A 262 9.10 2.80 39.79
CA ASN A 262 7.76 2.69 40.37
C ASN A 262 7.81 2.07 41.77
N GLU A 263 8.62 1.03 41.96
CA GLU A 263 8.84 0.41 43.27
C GLU A 263 9.51 1.37 44.27
N ALA A 264 10.60 2.03 43.86
CA ALA A 264 11.36 2.94 44.72
C ALA A 264 10.55 4.18 45.14
N THR A 265 9.65 4.66 44.26
CA THR A 265 8.77 5.80 44.52
C THR A 265 7.42 5.41 45.12
N ARG A 266 7.17 4.11 45.33
CA ARG A 266 5.88 3.57 45.81
C ARG A 266 4.69 4.04 44.98
N ARG A 267 4.89 4.14 43.66
CA ARG A 267 3.83 4.52 42.73
C ARG A 267 2.89 3.34 42.51
N GLU A 268 1.65 3.46 42.98
CA GLU A 268 0.60 2.48 42.73
C GLU A 268 0.03 2.68 41.32
N VAL A 269 -0.04 1.58 40.55
CA VAL A 269 -0.63 1.59 39.21
C VAL A 269 -2.11 1.26 39.33
N ASP A 270 -2.97 2.19 38.94
CA ASP A 270 -4.41 1.99 38.97
C ASP A 270 -4.82 0.92 37.94
N ARG A 271 -5.36 -0.19 38.41
CA ARG A 271 -5.84 -1.30 37.56
C ARG A 271 -7.36 -1.33 37.41
N SER A 272 -8.07 -0.31 37.91
CA SER A 272 -9.54 -0.25 37.85
C SER A 272 -10.07 0.04 36.45
N VAL A 273 -9.32 0.80 35.65
CA VAL A 273 -9.67 1.13 34.27
C VAL A 273 -9.14 0.06 33.32
N GLU A 274 -9.98 -0.36 32.38
CA GLU A 274 -9.61 -1.25 31.27
C GLU A 274 -9.16 -0.44 30.05
N TYR A 275 -8.21 -0.98 29.29
CA TYR A 275 -7.68 -0.35 28.08
C TYR A 275 -7.58 -1.42 26.99
N ALA A 276 -7.84 -1.02 25.75
CA ALA A 276 -7.61 -1.88 24.59
C ALA A 276 -6.11 -2.15 24.43
N ASP A 277 -5.78 -3.41 24.17
CA ASP A 277 -4.42 -3.82 23.81
C ASP A 277 -4.24 -3.66 22.29
N SER A 278 -3.39 -2.73 21.89
CA SER A 278 -3.11 -2.44 20.48
C SER A 278 -2.34 -3.60 19.85
N LEU A 279 -2.65 -3.92 18.59
CA LEU A 279 -2.17 -5.13 17.88
C LEU A 279 -2.62 -6.46 18.49
N ASP A 280 -3.51 -6.47 19.48
CA ASP A 280 -4.25 -7.69 19.79
C ASP A 280 -5.17 -7.97 18.60
N PRO A 281 -4.98 -9.09 17.89
CA PRO A 281 -5.75 -9.34 16.70
C PRO A 281 -7.24 -9.55 16.98
N SER A 282 -7.63 -9.88 18.22
CA SER A 282 -9.05 -9.94 18.62
C SER A 282 -9.73 -8.56 18.59
N ASN A 283 -8.97 -7.50 18.84
CA ASN A 283 -9.43 -6.11 18.82
C ASN A 283 -9.42 -5.49 17.42
N HIS A 284 -8.78 -6.13 16.44
CA HIS A 284 -8.71 -5.60 15.09
C HIS A 284 -10.01 -5.87 14.30
N ALA A 285 -10.57 -4.78 13.79
CA ALA A 285 -11.62 -4.70 12.78
C ALA A 285 -11.36 -3.42 11.99
N LEU A 286 -11.77 -3.38 10.72
CA LEU A 286 -11.81 -2.12 9.99
C LEU A 286 -12.68 -1.11 10.78
N PRO A 287 -12.28 0.18 10.85
CA PRO A 287 -13.06 1.20 11.54
C PRO A 287 -14.54 1.23 11.14
N ALA A 288 -15.41 1.72 12.03
CA ALA A 288 -16.88 1.78 11.88
C ALA A 288 -17.66 0.47 12.14
N LEU A 289 -16.99 -0.66 12.39
CA LEU A 289 -17.59 -1.88 12.95
C LEU A 289 -16.84 -2.35 14.20
N SER A 290 -17.45 -2.24 15.38
CA SER A 290 -16.89 -2.88 16.59
C SER A 290 -17.04 -4.40 16.51
N ALA A 291 -16.09 -5.16 17.05
CA ALA A 291 -16.11 -6.62 17.04
C ALA A 291 -17.40 -7.23 17.63
N ASP A 292 -18.04 -6.55 18.58
CA ASP A 292 -19.29 -6.97 19.23
C ASP A 292 -20.57 -6.43 18.54
N ARG A 293 -20.46 -5.77 17.39
CA ARG A 293 -21.61 -5.14 16.73
C ARG A 293 -22.46 -6.19 16.03
N ASP A 294 -23.73 -6.27 16.40
CA ASP A 294 -24.71 -7.05 15.66
C ASP A 294 -24.96 -6.40 14.28
N LEU A 295 -24.47 -7.05 13.21
CA LEU A 295 -24.63 -6.58 11.84
C LEU A 295 -26.10 -6.35 11.46
N THR A 296 -27.05 -7.04 12.08
CA THR A 296 -28.49 -6.85 11.78
C THR A 296 -28.99 -5.44 12.14
N THR A 297 -28.26 -4.71 12.98
CA THR A 297 -28.56 -3.32 13.34
C THR A 297 -28.03 -2.31 12.32
N CYS A 298 -27.16 -2.73 11.41
CA CYS A 298 -26.54 -1.84 10.43
C CYS A 298 -27.45 -1.64 9.22
N ARG A 299 -27.72 -0.38 8.85
CA ARG A 299 -28.57 -0.03 7.70
C ARG A 299 -28.04 -0.62 6.39
N TRP A 300 -26.74 -0.50 6.13
CA TRP A 300 -26.12 -1.07 4.93
C TRP A 300 -26.36 -2.59 4.83
N TRP A 301 -26.28 -3.31 5.95
CA TRP A 301 -26.47 -4.76 5.98
C TRP A 301 -27.92 -5.14 5.72
N GLN A 302 -28.87 -4.38 6.25
CA GLN A 302 -30.31 -4.54 5.99
C GLN A 302 -30.64 -4.29 4.51
N ASP A 303 -30.09 -3.23 3.91
CA ASP A 303 -30.28 -2.91 2.49
C ASP A 303 -29.77 -4.06 1.59
N MET A 304 -28.71 -4.75 2.01
CA MET A 304 -28.14 -5.89 1.28
C MET A 304 -29.00 -7.17 1.33
N GLN A 305 -29.99 -7.29 2.22
CA GLN A 305 -30.87 -8.46 2.32
C GLN A 305 -31.89 -8.58 1.16
N SER A 306 -31.79 -7.72 0.14
CA SER A 306 -32.72 -7.69 -1.00
C SER A 306 -32.02 -7.24 -2.27
N GLY A 307 -32.76 -7.26 -3.40
CA GLY A 307 -32.29 -6.72 -4.67
C GLY A 307 -31.06 -7.42 -5.23
N LEU A 308 -30.20 -6.67 -5.93
CA LEU A 308 -28.97 -7.15 -6.55
C LEU A 308 -28.00 -7.76 -5.53
N ALA A 309 -27.90 -7.19 -4.32
CA ALA A 309 -27.04 -7.67 -3.25
C ALA A 309 -27.34 -9.12 -2.84
N TRP A 310 -28.62 -9.53 -2.86
CA TRP A 310 -29.07 -10.87 -2.48
C TRP A 310 -29.20 -11.86 -3.65
N THR A 311 -29.10 -11.41 -4.90
CA THR A 311 -29.26 -12.30 -6.08
C THR A 311 -28.03 -13.16 -6.36
N GLY A 312 -28.19 -14.49 -6.47
CA GLY A 312 -27.08 -15.40 -6.81
C GLY A 312 -26.14 -15.68 -5.64
N VAL A 313 -26.68 -15.78 -4.43
CA VAL A 313 -25.96 -16.26 -3.23
C VAL A 313 -25.64 -17.75 -3.34
N ALA A 314 -24.51 -18.17 -2.73
CA ALA A 314 -23.98 -19.54 -2.73
C ALA A 314 -23.92 -20.18 -4.14
N PRO A 315 -23.12 -19.63 -5.07
CA PRO A 315 -23.02 -20.18 -6.41
C PRO A 315 -22.42 -21.59 -6.38
N GLY A 316 -22.82 -22.43 -7.33
CA GLY A 316 -22.08 -23.63 -7.67
C GLY A 316 -20.76 -23.30 -8.35
N TYR A 317 -19.98 -24.32 -8.67
CA TYR A 317 -18.75 -24.19 -9.43
C TYR A 317 -18.64 -25.31 -10.45
N ALA A 318 -18.37 -24.95 -11.70
CA ALA A 318 -18.09 -25.89 -12.78
C ALA A 318 -16.79 -25.46 -13.48
N CYS A 319 -15.92 -26.44 -13.74
CA CYS A 319 -14.64 -26.20 -14.37
C CYS A 319 -14.29 -27.35 -15.30
N ARG A 320 -13.66 -27.00 -16.43
CA ARG A 320 -13.00 -27.96 -17.30
C ARG A 320 -11.56 -27.59 -17.50
N GLN A 321 -10.71 -28.55 -17.16
CA GLN A 321 -9.29 -28.49 -17.40
C GLN A 321 -9.00 -29.04 -18.80
N ILE A 322 -8.32 -28.25 -19.62
CA ILE A 322 -7.83 -28.65 -20.95
C ILE A 322 -6.33 -28.41 -21.04
N LYS A 323 -5.66 -29.10 -21.97
CA LYS A 323 -4.24 -28.88 -22.23
C LYS A 323 -4.05 -27.50 -22.86
N LEU A 324 -3.12 -26.72 -22.34
CA LEU A 324 -2.64 -25.49 -22.98
C LEU A 324 -1.43 -25.85 -23.84
N PRO A 325 -1.51 -25.75 -25.18
CA PRO A 325 -0.35 -25.98 -26.04
C PRO A 325 0.76 -24.96 -25.81
N ASP A 326 2.01 -25.40 -25.81
CA ASP A 326 3.17 -24.51 -25.69
C ASP A 326 3.18 -23.48 -26.82
N GLY A 327 3.31 -22.19 -26.47
CA GLY A 327 3.34 -21.08 -27.42
C GLY A 327 1.98 -20.46 -27.77
N VAL A 328 0.89 -20.87 -27.11
CA VAL A 328 -0.39 -20.15 -27.16
C VAL A 328 -0.24 -18.79 -26.47
N ASP A 329 -0.64 -17.72 -27.16
CA ASP A 329 -0.56 -16.35 -26.64
C ASP A 329 -1.88 -15.88 -26.01
N THR A 330 -1.82 -15.32 -24.80
CA THR A 330 -3.01 -14.82 -24.09
C THR A 330 -3.84 -13.82 -24.91
N ALA A 331 -3.20 -12.94 -25.68
CA ALA A 331 -3.92 -11.94 -26.46
C ALA A 331 -4.69 -12.59 -27.63
N GLU A 332 -4.14 -13.65 -28.23
CA GLU A 332 -4.85 -14.41 -29.27
C GLU A 332 -6.04 -15.17 -28.69
N VAL A 333 -5.90 -15.74 -27.50
CA VAL A 333 -7.02 -16.36 -26.77
C VAL A 333 -8.11 -15.33 -26.47
N ALA A 334 -7.73 -14.12 -26.04
CA ALA A 334 -8.67 -13.02 -25.82
C ALA A 334 -9.45 -12.66 -27.10
N GLU A 335 -8.78 -12.59 -28.25
CA GLU A 335 -9.40 -12.32 -29.56
C GLU A 335 -10.36 -13.44 -29.98
N VAL A 336 -9.95 -14.71 -29.81
CA VAL A 336 -10.83 -15.87 -30.05
C VAL A 336 -12.09 -15.77 -29.20
N LEU A 337 -11.98 -15.29 -27.96
CA LEU A 337 -13.10 -15.12 -27.04
C LEU A 337 -13.89 -13.81 -27.28
N GLY A 338 -13.45 -12.94 -28.19
CA GLY A 338 -14.12 -11.68 -28.53
C GLY A 338 -13.91 -10.55 -27.53
N LEU A 339 -12.85 -10.62 -26.71
CA LEU A 339 -12.49 -9.60 -25.73
C LEU A 339 -11.76 -8.42 -26.39
N GLY A 340 -11.77 -7.25 -25.74
CA GLY A 340 -11.06 -6.05 -26.18
C GLY A 340 -11.94 -4.95 -26.77
N ALA A 341 -13.06 -5.31 -27.40
CA ALA A 341 -13.95 -4.37 -28.08
C ALA A 341 -15.04 -3.76 -27.18
N ALA A 342 -15.46 -4.46 -26.12
CA ALA A 342 -16.44 -4.03 -25.13
C ALA A 342 -15.83 -4.02 -23.72
N ASP A 343 -16.65 -3.79 -22.69
CA ASP A 343 -16.24 -3.94 -21.30
C ASP A 343 -15.62 -5.33 -21.11
N SER A 344 -14.36 -5.34 -20.69
CA SER A 344 -13.47 -6.50 -20.67
C SER A 344 -12.50 -6.36 -19.51
N ILE A 345 -12.13 -7.47 -18.87
CA ILE A 345 -11.05 -7.49 -17.90
C ILE A 345 -10.12 -8.64 -18.24
N ILE A 346 -8.85 -8.31 -18.43
CA ILE A 346 -7.78 -9.25 -18.71
C ILE A 346 -6.65 -8.93 -17.74
N LEU A 347 -6.27 -9.90 -16.91
CA LEU A 347 -5.09 -9.85 -16.06
C LEU A 347 -4.07 -10.82 -16.66
N ASP A 348 -2.88 -10.35 -16.99
CA ASP A 348 -1.97 -11.07 -17.88
C ASP A 348 -0.54 -11.13 -17.36
N SER A 349 -0.04 -12.34 -17.15
CA SER A 349 1.38 -12.62 -16.88
C SER A 349 2.19 -12.77 -18.18
N SER A 350 2.26 -11.69 -18.97
CA SER A 350 2.91 -11.70 -20.30
C SER A 350 4.42 -11.98 -20.28
N SER A 351 5.10 -11.75 -19.15
CA SER A 351 6.54 -12.04 -18.98
C SER A 351 6.87 -13.53 -18.73
N THR A 352 5.89 -14.45 -18.78
CA THR A 352 6.15 -15.90 -18.81
C THR A 352 7.04 -16.31 -19.99
N VAL A 353 6.89 -15.66 -21.13
CA VAL A 353 7.75 -15.84 -22.33
C VAL A 353 9.23 -15.57 -22.06
N ASN A 354 9.50 -14.82 -20.99
CA ASN A 354 10.81 -14.39 -20.55
C ASN A 354 11.32 -15.20 -19.34
N GLY A 355 10.56 -16.18 -18.85
CA GLY A 355 10.93 -16.98 -17.68
C GLY A 355 10.85 -16.21 -16.35
N ASP A 356 10.03 -15.16 -16.27
CA ASP A 356 9.83 -14.38 -15.06
C ASP A 356 9.18 -15.24 -13.95
N PRO A 357 9.78 -15.33 -12.76
CA PRO A 357 9.28 -16.20 -11.68
C PRO A 357 7.94 -15.73 -11.08
N LEU A 358 7.58 -14.45 -11.22
CA LEU A 358 6.30 -13.92 -10.74
C LEU A 358 5.18 -14.13 -11.76
N ALA A 359 5.54 -14.35 -13.03
CA ALA A 359 4.60 -14.52 -14.13
C ALA A 359 4.19 -15.99 -14.22
N ARG A 360 2.91 -16.29 -13.92
CA ARG A 360 2.40 -17.67 -13.98
C ARG A 360 1.06 -17.80 -14.67
N ASN A 361 0.10 -16.93 -14.33
CA ASN A 361 -1.29 -17.10 -14.76
C ASN A 361 -1.79 -15.89 -15.53
N SER A 362 -2.53 -16.14 -16.61
CA SER A 362 -3.34 -15.11 -17.25
C SER A 362 -4.82 -15.44 -17.07
N ILE A 363 -5.62 -14.44 -16.71
CA ILE A 363 -7.04 -14.57 -16.41
C ILE A 363 -7.84 -13.70 -17.38
N LEU A 364 -8.76 -14.33 -18.10
CA LEU A 364 -9.65 -13.72 -19.08
C LEU A 364 -11.07 -13.74 -18.51
N ALA A 365 -11.58 -12.60 -18.07
CA ALA A 365 -12.96 -12.47 -17.58
C ALA A 365 -13.92 -12.40 -18.77
N LEU A 366 -14.98 -13.22 -18.74
CA LEU A 366 -16.00 -13.28 -19.77
C LEU A 366 -17.31 -12.66 -19.27
N ASP A 367 -18.13 -12.18 -20.21
CA ASP A 367 -19.43 -11.55 -19.93
C ASP A 367 -19.38 -10.32 -18.99
N VAL A 368 -18.22 -9.62 -18.92
CA VAL A 368 -18.01 -8.44 -18.07
C VAL A 368 -18.99 -7.30 -18.36
N HIS A 369 -19.41 -7.15 -19.62
CA HIS A 369 -20.41 -6.17 -20.03
C HIS A 369 -21.80 -6.41 -19.42
N GLU A 370 -22.09 -7.61 -18.93
CA GLU A 370 -23.34 -7.95 -18.23
C GLU A 370 -23.17 -8.14 -16.72
N ALA A 371 -21.92 -8.21 -16.25
CA ALA A 371 -21.56 -8.51 -14.88
C ALA A 371 -22.07 -7.44 -13.89
N LEU A 372 -22.52 -7.90 -12.73
CA LEU A 372 -22.85 -7.01 -11.61
C LEU A 372 -21.58 -6.31 -11.11
N ARG A 373 -21.67 -5.02 -10.84
CA ARG A 373 -20.55 -4.17 -10.40
C ARG A 373 -20.84 -3.61 -9.03
N ALA A 374 -19.83 -3.59 -8.17
CA ALA A 374 -19.80 -2.78 -6.96
C ALA A 374 -18.99 -1.52 -7.26
N GLU A 375 -19.65 -0.36 -7.16
CA GLU A 375 -19.10 0.96 -7.46
C GLU A 375 -19.20 1.85 -6.22
N PHE A 376 -18.10 2.51 -5.86
CA PHE A 376 -18.07 3.50 -4.79
C PHE A 376 -17.18 4.66 -5.20
N ARG A 377 -17.58 5.89 -4.84
CA ARG A 377 -16.83 7.12 -5.02
C ARG A 377 -16.65 7.76 -3.65
N VAL A 378 -15.44 8.22 -3.35
CA VAL A 378 -15.14 8.93 -2.11
C VAL A 378 -16.04 10.17 -2.01
N GLY A 379 -16.75 10.27 -0.88
CA GLY A 379 -17.72 11.33 -0.61
C GLY A 379 -19.17 10.98 -0.94
N ASP A 380 -19.44 9.85 -1.59
CA ASP A 380 -20.81 9.34 -1.72
C ASP A 380 -21.26 8.66 -0.42
N ASP A 381 -22.56 8.72 -0.12
CA ASP A 381 -23.20 8.14 1.07
C ASP A 381 -23.71 6.70 0.84
N HIS A 382 -23.33 6.07 -0.27
CA HIS A 382 -23.79 4.74 -0.65
C HIS A 382 -22.76 4.00 -1.52
N VAL A 383 -22.79 2.67 -1.46
CA VAL A 383 -22.23 1.81 -2.52
C VAL A 383 -23.31 1.56 -3.56
N THR A 384 -22.97 1.70 -4.84
CA THR A 384 -23.86 1.36 -5.94
C THR A 384 -23.55 -0.06 -6.44
N LEU A 385 -24.54 -0.95 -6.33
CA LEU A 385 -24.55 -2.20 -7.07
C LEU A 385 -25.26 -1.97 -8.40
N ARG A 386 -24.54 -2.13 -9.51
CA ARG A 386 -25.04 -1.86 -10.87
C ARG A 386 -24.94 -3.10 -11.72
N ARG A 387 -26.06 -3.51 -12.32
CA ARG A 387 -26.09 -4.53 -13.36
C ARG A 387 -26.39 -3.83 -14.70
N PRO A 388 -25.42 -3.78 -15.64
CA PRO A 388 -25.60 -3.06 -16.89
C PRO A 388 -26.76 -3.61 -17.73
N ALA A 389 -27.35 -2.73 -18.55
CA ALA A 389 -28.35 -3.11 -19.54
C ALA A 389 -27.76 -4.05 -20.60
N THR A 390 -28.55 -5.01 -21.06
CA THR A 390 -28.20 -5.94 -22.15
C THR A 390 -29.33 -5.96 -23.19
N PRO A 391 -29.12 -6.52 -24.39
CA PRO A 391 -30.21 -6.69 -25.36
C PRO A 391 -31.35 -7.53 -24.77
N GLY A 392 -32.41 -6.87 -24.31
CA GLY A 392 -33.58 -7.51 -23.68
C GLY A 392 -33.67 -7.39 -22.15
N ARG A 393 -32.72 -6.71 -21.48
CA ARG A 393 -32.79 -6.39 -20.05
C ARG A 393 -32.36 -4.94 -19.81
N ASP A 394 -33.19 -4.17 -19.13
CA ASP A 394 -32.83 -2.81 -18.71
C ASP A 394 -31.73 -2.81 -17.64
N GLU A 395 -31.09 -1.67 -17.44
CA GLU A 395 -30.13 -1.50 -16.35
C GLU A 395 -30.83 -1.63 -14.99
N GLU A 396 -30.24 -2.40 -14.07
CA GLU A 396 -30.69 -2.49 -12.68
C GLU A 396 -29.64 -1.82 -11.79
N CYS A 397 -30.09 -0.98 -10.85
CA CYS A 397 -29.23 -0.35 -9.85
C CYS A 397 -29.84 -0.51 -8.46
N GLN A 398 -28.99 -0.81 -7.49
CA GLN A 398 -29.32 -0.81 -6.06
C GLN A 398 -28.28 0.03 -5.32
N ARG A 399 -28.74 0.96 -4.48
CA ARG A 399 -27.87 1.75 -3.60
C ARG A 399 -27.93 1.17 -2.21
N ILE A 400 -26.76 0.89 -1.63
CA ILE A 400 -26.58 0.39 -0.26
C ILE A 400 -26.11 1.56 0.58
N ALA A 401 -26.93 2.07 1.51
CA ALA A 401 -26.63 3.28 2.25
C ALA A 401 -25.54 3.07 3.32
N LEU A 402 -24.52 3.93 3.34
CA LEU A 402 -23.36 3.89 4.23
C LEU A 402 -23.64 4.59 5.58
N GLY A 403 -24.68 4.16 6.29
CA GLY A 403 -24.99 4.68 7.64
C GLY A 403 -25.20 6.20 7.75
N ASP A 404 -25.04 6.74 8.96
CA ASP A 404 -25.29 8.17 9.27
C ASP A 404 -23.99 8.99 9.47
N ALA A 405 -22.83 8.36 9.36
CA ALA A 405 -21.55 9.04 9.52
C ALA A 405 -21.22 9.84 8.25
N GLU A 406 -21.01 11.14 8.41
CA GLU A 406 -20.60 12.00 7.31
C GLU A 406 -19.21 11.58 6.83
N HIS A 407 -19.09 11.12 5.58
CA HIS A 407 -17.83 10.66 4.95
C HIS A 407 -17.20 9.43 5.63
N ASP A 408 -17.86 8.27 5.57
CA ASP A 408 -17.31 6.98 6.01
C ASP A 408 -16.56 6.24 4.87
N PRO A 409 -15.21 6.25 4.84
CA PRO A 409 -14.42 5.59 3.81
C PRO A 409 -14.23 4.07 4.05
N TRP A 410 -14.69 3.54 5.19
CA TRP A 410 -14.44 2.16 5.62
C TRP A 410 -15.63 1.23 5.32
N THR A 411 -16.86 1.68 5.54
CA THR A 411 -18.06 0.87 5.28
C THR A 411 -18.22 0.36 3.83
N PRO A 412 -17.72 1.02 2.76
CA PRO A 412 -17.69 0.42 1.43
C PRO A 412 -16.98 -0.94 1.38
N TRP A 413 -15.87 -1.09 2.11
CA TRP A 413 -15.16 -2.37 2.21
C TRP A 413 -15.98 -3.42 2.94
N HIS A 414 -16.75 -3.00 3.97
CA HIS A 414 -17.67 -3.91 4.67
C HIS A 414 -18.75 -4.47 3.75
N VAL A 415 -19.35 -3.62 2.92
CA VAL A 415 -20.37 -4.02 1.94
C VAL A 415 -19.79 -5.03 0.93
N ILE A 416 -18.58 -4.77 0.43
CA ILE A 416 -17.91 -5.66 -0.55
C ILE A 416 -17.56 -7.01 0.09
N SER A 417 -16.98 -7.02 1.29
CA SER A 417 -16.62 -8.24 2.01
C SER A 417 -17.85 -9.07 2.37
N GLU A 418 -18.95 -8.43 2.77
CA GLU A 418 -20.21 -9.14 3.06
C GLU A 418 -20.86 -9.70 1.79
N PHE A 419 -20.83 -8.94 0.68
CA PHE A 419 -21.32 -9.40 -0.62
C PHE A 419 -20.58 -10.67 -1.07
N TRP A 420 -19.26 -10.66 -0.91
CA TRP A 420 -18.39 -11.79 -1.20
C TRP A 420 -18.68 -12.98 -0.27
N ARG A 421 -18.84 -12.73 1.04
CA ARG A 421 -19.13 -13.78 2.03
C ARG A 421 -20.33 -14.65 1.66
N TRP A 422 -21.42 -14.05 1.18
CA TRP A 422 -22.61 -14.81 0.77
C TRP A 422 -22.44 -15.59 -0.54
N ARG A 423 -21.32 -15.44 -1.23
CA ARG A 423 -21.00 -16.09 -2.51
C ARG A 423 -19.71 -16.90 -2.47
N GLN A 424 -19.25 -17.26 -1.28
CA GLN A 424 -18.11 -18.14 -1.12
C GLN A 424 -18.39 -19.53 -1.71
N THR A 425 -17.36 -20.12 -2.28
CA THR A 425 -17.36 -21.52 -2.71
C THR A 425 -16.48 -22.33 -1.76
N PRO A 426 -16.91 -23.54 -1.34
CA PRO A 426 -16.09 -24.37 -0.45
C PRO A 426 -14.80 -24.82 -1.15
N ASP A 427 -13.78 -25.13 -0.35
CA ASP A 427 -12.59 -25.84 -0.83
C ASP A 427 -12.89 -27.35 -0.89
N ASP A 428 -12.78 -27.92 -2.08
CA ASP A 428 -12.99 -29.34 -2.35
C ASP A 428 -11.67 -30.14 -2.31
N GLY A 429 -10.55 -29.48 -2.01
CA GLY A 429 -9.24 -30.11 -1.89
C GLY A 429 -8.64 -30.59 -3.21
N GLN A 430 -9.27 -30.26 -4.35
CA GLN A 430 -8.75 -30.59 -5.68
C GLN A 430 -7.83 -29.48 -6.21
N PRO A 431 -6.86 -29.82 -7.09
CA PRO A 431 -6.07 -28.81 -7.80
C PRO A 431 -6.99 -27.80 -8.48
N SER A 432 -6.90 -26.55 -8.05
CA SER A 432 -7.77 -25.45 -8.47
C SER A 432 -6.99 -24.45 -9.30
N PRO A 433 -7.62 -23.79 -10.29
CA PRO A 433 -7.03 -22.59 -10.87
C PRO A 433 -6.77 -21.54 -9.78
N THR A 434 -5.83 -20.63 -10.06
CA THR A 434 -5.47 -19.52 -9.15
C THR A 434 -6.59 -18.50 -8.93
N PHE A 435 -7.61 -18.52 -9.78
CA PHE A 435 -8.83 -17.73 -9.69
C PHE A 435 -10.02 -18.63 -10.00
N LYS A 436 -11.10 -18.59 -9.20
CA LYS A 436 -12.33 -19.39 -9.36
C LYS A 436 -13.58 -18.56 -9.70
N GLY A 437 -13.42 -17.36 -10.26
CA GLY A 437 -14.49 -16.37 -10.32
C GLY A 437 -14.55 -15.55 -9.03
N GLY A 438 -15.23 -14.41 -9.03
CA GLY A 438 -15.28 -13.47 -7.90
C GLY A 438 -15.14 -12.02 -8.35
N PHE A 439 -14.75 -11.13 -7.44
CA PHE A 439 -14.53 -9.72 -7.75
C PHE A 439 -13.24 -9.50 -8.56
N MET A 440 -13.31 -8.67 -9.59
CA MET A 440 -12.17 -8.22 -10.36
C MET A 440 -12.35 -6.76 -10.77
N GLY A 441 -11.31 -5.94 -10.64
CA GLY A 441 -11.42 -4.52 -10.96
C GLY A 441 -10.26 -3.68 -10.47
N PHE A 442 -10.56 -2.44 -10.10
CA PHE A 442 -9.56 -1.46 -9.68
C PHE A 442 -10.01 -0.65 -8.46
N VAL A 443 -9.00 -0.10 -7.77
CA VAL A 443 -9.14 0.87 -6.69
C VAL A 443 -8.18 2.03 -6.96
N THR A 444 -8.68 3.27 -6.93
CA THR A 444 -7.89 4.48 -7.19
C THR A 444 -6.98 4.84 -6.02
N TYR A 445 -5.98 5.68 -6.28
CA TYR A 445 -5.12 6.24 -5.24
C TYR A 445 -5.92 7.03 -4.19
N GLU A 446 -6.94 7.78 -4.63
CA GLU A 446 -7.78 8.62 -3.78
C GLU A 446 -8.63 7.79 -2.81
N MET A 447 -9.02 6.56 -3.16
CA MET A 447 -9.66 5.66 -2.18
C MET A 447 -8.73 5.42 -0.98
N GLY A 448 -7.45 5.14 -1.22
CA GLY A 448 -6.46 4.96 -0.15
C GLY A 448 -6.20 6.24 0.62
N LEU A 449 -6.18 7.40 -0.04
CA LEU A 449 -6.04 8.69 0.67
C LEU A 449 -7.21 8.94 1.63
N SER A 450 -8.43 8.56 1.23
CA SER A 450 -9.63 8.79 2.03
C SER A 450 -9.64 8.02 3.35
N THR A 451 -9.07 6.81 3.37
CA THR A 451 -8.93 5.99 4.59
C THR A 451 -7.73 6.45 5.43
N LEU A 452 -6.62 6.82 4.80
CA LEU A 452 -5.38 7.22 5.46
C LEU A 452 -5.46 8.61 6.12
N SER A 453 -6.09 9.58 5.45
CA SER A 453 -6.20 10.96 5.90
C SER A 453 -7.59 11.50 5.57
N PRO A 454 -8.61 11.20 6.40
CA PRO A 454 -9.97 11.69 6.20
C PRO A 454 -10.01 13.21 5.97
N GLY A 455 -10.67 13.63 4.90
CA GLY A 455 -10.77 15.03 4.47
C GLY A 455 -9.69 15.50 3.49
N LEU A 456 -8.67 14.68 3.19
CA LEU A 456 -7.66 15.02 2.17
C LEU A 456 -8.23 14.98 0.75
N VAL A 457 -9.19 14.09 0.49
CA VAL A 457 -9.89 13.99 -0.79
C VAL A 457 -11.16 14.84 -0.74
N SER A 458 -11.30 15.78 -1.67
CA SER A 458 -12.49 16.63 -1.79
C SER A 458 -13.73 15.81 -2.14
N GLY A 459 -14.89 16.14 -1.55
CA GLY A 459 -16.18 15.61 -1.99
C GLY A 459 -16.66 16.20 -3.33
N ASP A 460 -16.16 17.38 -3.71
CA ASP A 460 -16.42 18.02 -5.01
C ASP A 460 -15.16 17.98 -5.87
N ARG A 461 -15.11 16.99 -6.77
CA ARG A 461 -13.97 16.69 -7.67
C ARG A 461 -14.25 17.08 -9.13
N GLY A 462 -15.40 17.70 -9.40
CA GLY A 462 -15.84 18.02 -10.77
C GLY A 462 -16.22 16.80 -11.63
N HIS A 463 -16.21 15.58 -11.07
CA HIS A 463 -16.60 14.34 -11.76
C HIS A 463 -17.29 13.34 -10.83
N ARG A 464 -17.91 12.29 -11.43
CA ARG A 464 -18.63 11.21 -10.73
C ARG A 464 -17.98 9.82 -10.89
N ARG A 465 -16.72 9.78 -11.31
CA ARG A 465 -15.93 8.55 -11.47
C ARG A 465 -15.85 7.73 -10.18
N PRO A 466 -15.93 6.39 -10.24
CA PRO A 466 -15.77 5.52 -9.09
C PRO A 466 -14.29 5.42 -8.67
N ASP A 467 -14.07 5.39 -7.35
CA ASP A 467 -12.79 5.12 -6.70
C ASP A 467 -12.59 3.63 -6.38
N ILE A 468 -13.69 2.89 -6.20
CA ILE A 468 -13.73 1.43 -6.24
C ILE A 468 -14.66 1.02 -7.37
N CYS A 469 -14.19 0.17 -8.27
CA CYS A 469 -15.03 -0.46 -9.28
C CYS A 469 -14.64 -1.92 -9.47
N MET A 470 -15.51 -2.84 -9.01
CA MET A 470 -15.27 -4.28 -9.06
C MET A 470 -16.43 -5.00 -9.74
N ALA A 471 -16.15 -5.74 -10.80
CA ALA A 471 -17.10 -6.64 -11.45
C ALA A 471 -17.10 -8.00 -10.77
N TRP A 472 -18.29 -8.56 -10.51
CA TRP A 472 -18.45 -9.96 -10.11
C TRP A 472 -18.36 -10.87 -11.34
N VAL A 473 -17.18 -11.42 -11.58
CA VAL A 473 -16.87 -12.30 -12.71
C VAL A 473 -17.32 -13.72 -12.39
N SER A 474 -18.39 -14.18 -13.04
CA SER A 474 -18.89 -15.54 -12.91
C SER A 474 -18.26 -16.51 -13.91
N LYS A 475 -17.85 -16.03 -15.09
CA LYS A 475 -17.29 -16.86 -16.17
C LYS A 475 -15.90 -16.39 -16.54
N SER A 476 -14.97 -17.33 -16.67
CA SER A 476 -13.58 -16.99 -17.00
C SER A 476 -12.82 -18.13 -17.65
N VAL A 477 -11.71 -17.77 -18.29
CA VAL A 477 -10.66 -18.69 -18.72
C VAL A 477 -9.37 -18.34 -17.99
N VAL A 478 -8.75 -19.31 -17.32
CA VAL A 478 -7.45 -19.15 -16.63
C VAL A 478 -6.40 -19.98 -17.35
N LEU A 479 -5.32 -19.35 -17.78
CA LEU A 479 -4.18 -19.98 -18.42
C LEU A 479 -3.06 -20.12 -17.39
N ASP A 480 -2.75 -21.34 -16.94
CA ASP A 480 -1.57 -21.62 -16.12
C ASP A 480 -0.41 -22.01 -17.06
N HIS A 481 0.41 -21.01 -17.38
CA HIS A 481 1.51 -21.13 -18.32
C HIS A 481 2.60 -22.08 -17.82
N GLN A 482 2.76 -22.20 -16.50
CA GLN A 482 3.75 -23.06 -15.89
C GLN A 482 3.28 -24.53 -15.84
N ALA A 483 1.99 -24.76 -15.58
CA ALA A 483 1.42 -26.10 -15.59
C ALA A 483 1.12 -26.63 -17.01
N GLY A 484 1.08 -25.76 -18.02
CA GLY A 484 0.69 -26.14 -19.38
C GLY A 484 -0.79 -26.49 -19.47
N VAL A 485 -1.63 -25.79 -18.70
CA VAL A 485 -3.05 -26.09 -18.52
C VAL A 485 -3.90 -24.84 -18.67
N ALA A 486 -5.07 -24.98 -19.29
CA ALA A 486 -6.11 -23.95 -19.28
C ALA A 486 -7.37 -24.46 -18.57
N TYR A 487 -8.00 -23.57 -17.81
CA TYR A 487 -9.23 -23.83 -17.07
C TYR A 487 -10.35 -22.97 -17.65
N VAL A 488 -11.39 -23.60 -18.18
CA VAL A 488 -12.63 -22.94 -18.61
C VAL A 488 -13.66 -23.17 -17.51
N GLN A 489 -14.14 -22.09 -16.90
CA GLN A 489 -14.90 -22.20 -15.65
C GLN A 489 -16.05 -21.20 -15.52
N ALA A 490 -17.04 -21.60 -14.74
CA ALA A 490 -18.21 -20.81 -14.39
C ALA A 490 -18.60 -21.01 -12.91
N LEU A 491 -18.97 -19.92 -12.24
CA LEU A 491 -19.74 -19.95 -11.00
C LEU A 491 -21.18 -20.32 -11.38
N ALA A 492 -21.49 -21.61 -11.30
CA ALA A 492 -22.68 -22.22 -11.89
C ALA A 492 -23.95 -21.92 -11.08
N ALA A 493 -25.05 -21.65 -11.79
CA ALA A 493 -26.39 -21.56 -11.20
C ALA A 493 -27.36 -22.62 -11.74
N GLY A 494 -26.97 -23.41 -12.76
CA GLY A 494 -27.78 -24.49 -13.34
C GLY A 494 -27.06 -25.30 -14.45
N GLU A 495 -27.81 -26.19 -15.13
CA GLU A 495 -27.26 -27.09 -16.18
C GLU A 495 -26.70 -26.36 -17.42
N SER A 496 -27.17 -25.15 -17.71
CA SER A 496 -26.76 -24.36 -18.89
C SER A 496 -25.28 -23.97 -18.88
N ASP A 497 -24.64 -23.90 -17.71
CA ASP A 497 -23.23 -23.53 -17.58
C ASP A 497 -22.30 -24.64 -18.12
N GLY A 498 -22.72 -25.92 -18.03
CA GLY A 498 -21.96 -27.03 -18.62
C GLY A 498 -21.85 -26.92 -20.14
N ALA A 499 -22.97 -26.64 -20.80
CA ALA A 499 -23.03 -26.44 -22.25
C ALA A 499 -22.24 -25.19 -22.69
N TRP A 500 -22.21 -24.13 -21.87
CA TRP A 500 -21.37 -22.97 -22.13
C TRP A 500 -19.88 -23.31 -22.06
N ILE A 501 -19.45 -24.09 -21.05
CA ILE A 501 -18.06 -24.58 -20.95
C ILE A 501 -17.72 -25.43 -22.18
N ASP A 502 -18.60 -26.35 -22.59
CA ASP A 502 -18.42 -27.17 -23.81
C ASP A 502 -18.14 -26.28 -25.03
N HIS A 503 -19.00 -25.28 -25.24
CA HIS A 503 -18.89 -24.37 -26.36
C HIS A 503 -17.57 -23.57 -26.35
N VAL A 504 -17.17 -23.04 -25.19
CA VAL A 504 -15.91 -22.29 -25.08
C VAL A 504 -14.70 -23.20 -25.33
N VAL A 505 -14.71 -24.43 -24.83
CA VAL A 505 -13.64 -25.40 -25.06
C VAL A 505 -13.53 -25.76 -26.55
N GLU A 506 -14.65 -26.08 -27.19
CA GLU A 506 -14.69 -26.34 -28.64
C GLU A 506 -14.18 -25.14 -29.45
N LYS A 507 -14.55 -23.91 -29.03
CA LYS A 507 -14.09 -22.68 -29.67
C LYS A 507 -12.58 -22.49 -29.54
N LEU A 508 -12.02 -22.76 -28.35
CA LEU A 508 -10.58 -22.66 -28.10
C LEU A 508 -9.82 -23.72 -28.89
N GLU A 509 -10.12 -25.00 -28.72
CA GLU A 509 -9.44 -26.11 -29.43
C GLU A 509 -9.66 -26.09 -30.95
N GLY A 510 -10.76 -25.50 -31.38
CA GLY A 510 -11.09 -25.23 -32.78
C GLY A 510 -10.31 -24.08 -33.41
N SER A 511 -9.79 -23.16 -32.60
CA SER A 511 -9.16 -21.93 -33.07
C SER A 511 -7.79 -22.14 -33.70
N TYR A 512 -7.38 -21.20 -34.56
CA TYR A 512 -6.06 -21.21 -35.16
C TYR A 512 -4.95 -21.08 -34.11
N ALA A 513 -5.12 -20.20 -33.11
CA ALA A 513 -4.16 -19.98 -32.04
C ALA A 513 -3.83 -21.27 -31.26
N TRP A 514 -4.85 -22.12 -31.04
CA TRP A 514 -4.68 -23.38 -30.31
C TRP A 514 -4.11 -24.52 -31.16
N ARG A 515 -4.45 -24.56 -32.46
CA ARG A 515 -3.98 -25.60 -33.40
C ARG A 515 -2.59 -25.33 -33.97
N HIS A 516 -2.20 -24.06 -34.01
CA HIS A 516 -0.94 -23.58 -34.57
C HIS A 516 -0.27 -22.57 -33.62
N PRO A 517 0.10 -23.00 -32.41
CA PRO A 517 0.72 -22.10 -31.42
C PRO A 517 2.03 -21.52 -31.96
N GLY A 518 2.35 -20.28 -31.57
CA GLY A 518 3.54 -19.55 -32.02
C GLY A 518 3.53 -19.11 -33.50
N CYS A 519 2.50 -19.48 -34.28
CA CYS A 519 2.38 -19.13 -35.70
C CYS A 519 1.47 -17.92 -35.96
N GLY A 520 0.95 -17.30 -34.90
CA GLY A 520 0.05 -16.16 -35.00
C GLY A 520 0.78 -14.84 -35.27
N CYS A 521 -0.02 -13.81 -35.55
CA CYS A 521 0.45 -12.48 -35.94
C CYS A 521 0.97 -11.70 -34.73
N ALA A 522 2.08 -12.15 -34.12
CA ALA A 522 2.83 -11.31 -33.22
C ALA A 522 3.39 -10.15 -34.05
N GLY A 523 2.75 -8.97 -33.97
CA GLY A 523 3.29 -7.76 -34.59
C GLY A 523 4.72 -7.59 -34.12
N LYS A 524 5.69 -7.67 -35.04
CA LYS A 524 7.09 -7.39 -34.72
C LYS A 524 7.14 -5.95 -34.20
N ALA A 525 7.42 -5.76 -32.92
CA ALA A 525 7.69 -4.42 -32.38
C ALA A 525 8.81 -3.80 -33.23
N ARG A 526 8.57 -2.59 -33.77
CA ARG A 526 9.62 -1.85 -34.49
C ARG A 526 10.77 -1.58 -33.52
N GLY A 527 11.99 -1.42 -34.08
CA GLY A 527 13.22 -1.28 -33.28
C GLY A 527 13.13 -0.18 -32.22
N LYS A 528 13.79 -0.41 -31.07
CA LYS A 528 13.86 0.56 -29.96
C LYS A 528 14.65 1.80 -30.41
N GLN A 529 14.03 2.97 -30.40
CA GLN A 529 14.72 4.27 -30.48
C GLN A 529 15.20 4.67 -29.07
N ALA A 530 16.20 5.54 -28.98
CA ALA A 530 16.59 6.16 -27.72
C ALA A 530 15.43 6.96 -27.08
N ASN A 531 15.39 7.00 -25.75
CA ASN A 531 14.33 7.69 -24.98
C ASN A 531 14.22 9.17 -25.37
N GLU A 532 15.35 9.86 -25.53
CA GLU A 532 15.39 11.28 -25.93
C GLU A 532 14.71 11.52 -27.27
N ALA A 533 14.96 10.67 -28.27
CA ALA A 533 14.36 10.83 -29.59
C ALA A 533 12.86 10.48 -29.60
N LEU A 534 12.37 9.64 -28.67
CA LEU A 534 10.93 9.44 -28.46
C LEU A 534 10.28 10.69 -27.84
N LEU A 535 10.91 11.24 -26.81
CA LEU A 535 10.40 12.43 -26.13
C LEU A 535 10.45 13.65 -27.05
N GLU A 536 11.50 13.77 -27.87
CA GLU A 536 11.63 14.81 -28.88
C GLU A 536 10.57 14.66 -29.98
N HIS A 537 10.30 13.43 -30.46
CA HIS A 537 9.19 13.16 -31.37
C HIS A 537 7.83 13.55 -30.75
N VAL A 538 7.58 13.15 -29.50
CA VAL A 538 6.36 13.52 -28.76
C VAL A 538 6.23 15.04 -28.56
N ARG A 539 7.35 15.76 -28.38
CA ARG A 539 7.40 17.22 -28.22
C ARG A 539 7.24 17.97 -29.54
N ASN A 540 7.85 17.47 -30.62
CA ASN A 540 8.02 18.20 -31.88
C ASN A 540 7.01 17.77 -32.96
N GLU A 541 6.53 16.54 -32.94
CA GLU A 541 5.56 16.02 -33.90
C GLU A 541 4.15 16.09 -33.32
N GLY A 542 3.61 17.30 -33.32
CA GLY A 542 2.17 17.55 -33.19
C GLY A 542 1.41 17.06 -34.42
N GLY A 543 1.40 15.74 -34.64
CA GLY A 543 0.54 15.11 -35.64
C GLY A 543 -0.93 15.13 -35.19
N ARG A 544 -1.69 14.09 -35.57
CA ARG A 544 -3.05 13.86 -35.05
C ARG A 544 -3.10 13.39 -33.59
N LEU A 545 -2.03 13.52 -32.80
CA LEU A 545 -2.00 13.26 -31.36
C LEU A 545 -1.52 14.55 -30.66
N GLY A 546 -2.22 14.98 -29.62
CA GLY A 546 -1.77 16.11 -28.78
C GLY A 546 -1.10 15.59 -27.52
N PHE A 547 0.01 16.19 -27.10
CA PHE A 547 0.72 15.81 -25.88
C PHE A 547 0.97 17.02 -24.99
N SER A 548 0.77 16.80 -23.69
CA SER A 548 1.21 17.69 -22.62
C SER A 548 2.00 16.84 -21.63
N ILE A 549 3.32 16.91 -21.74
CA ILE A 549 4.25 16.26 -20.81
C ILE A 549 4.54 17.21 -19.63
N PRO A 550 4.96 16.67 -18.47
CA PRO A 550 5.41 17.49 -17.35
C PRO A 550 6.54 18.44 -17.76
N ASP A 551 6.47 19.67 -17.25
CA ASP A 551 7.51 20.66 -17.42
C ASP A 551 8.77 20.24 -16.62
N PRO A 552 9.93 20.10 -17.29
CA PRO A 552 11.20 19.70 -16.65
C PRO A 552 11.59 20.55 -15.45
N ASP A 553 11.59 21.87 -15.62
CA ASP A 553 12.12 22.82 -14.64
C ASP A 553 11.21 22.87 -13.41
N ARG A 554 9.89 22.84 -13.64
CA ARG A 554 8.89 22.73 -12.57
C ARG A 554 9.02 21.42 -11.80
N TYR A 555 9.24 20.29 -12.48
CA TYR A 555 9.42 19.01 -11.79
C TYR A 555 10.67 19.03 -10.90
N GLU A 556 11.77 19.63 -11.38
CA GLU A 556 12.99 19.83 -10.58
C GLU A 556 12.74 20.75 -9.37
N GLU A 557 11.96 21.82 -9.53
CA GLU A 557 11.53 22.68 -8.42
C GLU A 557 10.70 21.90 -7.38
N ASP A 558 9.75 21.07 -7.84
CA ASP A 558 8.92 20.23 -6.97
C ASP A 558 9.75 19.15 -6.25
N VAL A 559 10.81 18.62 -6.87
CA VAL A 559 11.81 17.78 -6.19
C VAL A 559 12.51 18.57 -5.08
N GLY A 560 12.91 19.81 -5.35
CA GLY A 560 13.49 20.71 -4.34
C GLY A 560 12.55 20.92 -3.15
N ARG A 561 11.27 21.17 -3.40
CA ARG A 561 10.24 21.31 -2.35
C ARG A 561 10.09 20.04 -1.51
N CYS A 562 10.16 18.86 -2.13
CA CYS A 562 10.16 17.58 -1.43
C CYS A 562 11.41 17.44 -0.53
N GLN A 563 12.59 17.79 -1.04
CA GLN A 563 13.84 17.74 -0.28
C GLN A 563 13.83 18.70 0.91
N ASP A 564 13.25 19.88 0.77
CA ASP A 564 13.09 20.82 1.87
C ASP A 564 12.19 20.27 2.97
N ALA A 565 11.05 19.67 2.62
CA ALA A 565 10.18 19.00 3.59
C ALA A 565 10.90 17.86 4.33
N ILE A 566 11.66 17.04 3.60
CA ILE A 566 12.47 15.95 4.18
C ILE A 566 13.55 16.51 5.12
N ARG A 567 14.23 17.58 4.73
CA ARG A 567 15.27 18.26 5.53
C ARG A 567 14.70 18.88 6.80
N ASP A 568 13.44 19.32 6.75
CA ASP A 568 12.70 19.89 7.88
C ASP A 568 12.18 18.82 8.85
N GLY A 569 12.36 17.53 8.51
CA GLY A 569 11.93 16.39 9.31
C GLY A 569 10.48 15.98 9.05
N GLU A 570 9.80 16.58 8.07
CA GLU A 570 8.38 16.32 7.77
C GLU A 570 8.16 14.96 7.10
N SER A 571 9.19 14.37 6.48
CA SER A 571 9.16 13.04 5.89
C SER A 571 10.58 12.46 5.76
N TYR A 572 10.69 11.15 5.54
CA TYR A 572 11.93 10.43 5.24
C TYR A 572 12.15 10.29 3.72
N GLU A 573 11.06 10.08 2.98
CA GLU A 573 10.99 9.92 1.52
C GLU A 573 9.65 10.45 1.02
N LEU A 574 9.62 11.04 -0.19
CA LEU A 574 8.38 11.45 -0.87
C LEU A 574 8.37 10.90 -2.30
N CYS A 575 7.37 10.09 -2.66
CA CYS A 575 7.22 9.60 -4.03
C CYS A 575 6.52 10.66 -4.89
N LEU A 576 7.30 11.59 -5.44
CA LEU A 576 6.80 12.66 -6.30
C LEU A 576 6.48 12.14 -7.69
N THR A 577 5.26 12.42 -8.16
CA THR A 577 4.80 12.00 -9.47
C THR A 577 4.34 13.17 -10.32
N ALA A 578 4.37 12.95 -11.64
CA ALA A 578 3.83 13.86 -12.62
C ALA A 578 3.08 13.07 -13.70
N GLN A 579 2.16 13.75 -14.36
CA GLN A 579 1.23 13.11 -15.28
C GLN A 579 1.34 13.72 -16.67
N THR A 580 1.57 12.86 -17.65
CA THR A 580 1.46 13.20 -19.07
C THR A 580 0.04 13.03 -19.53
N THR A 581 -0.47 14.03 -20.23
CA THR A 581 -1.77 13.99 -20.91
C THR A 581 -1.55 13.80 -22.41
N MET A 582 -2.26 12.84 -23.00
CA MET A 582 -2.32 12.62 -24.44
C MET A 582 -3.76 12.80 -24.92
N THR A 583 -3.95 13.53 -26.01
CA THR A 583 -5.25 13.65 -26.69
C THR A 583 -5.21 13.00 -28.06
N ARG A 584 -6.28 12.30 -28.43
CA ARG A 584 -6.39 11.64 -29.75
C ARG A 584 -7.82 11.71 -30.28
N PRO A 585 -8.02 11.67 -31.62
CA PRO A 585 -9.36 11.60 -32.20
C PRO A 585 -10.13 10.43 -31.61
N SER A 586 -11.43 10.64 -31.37
CA SER A 586 -12.31 9.57 -30.89
C SER A 586 -12.34 8.43 -31.89
N GLY A 587 -11.98 7.22 -31.45
CA GLY A 587 -12.13 6.01 -32.25
C GLY A 587 -13.60 5.55 -32.30
N ASN A 588 -13.93 4.59 -33.17
CA ASN A 588 -15.24 3.94 -33.19
C ASN A 588 -15.53 3.01 -31.99
N ASP A 589 -14.68 3.07 -30.95
CA ASP A 589 -14.77 2.24 -29.75
C ASP A 589 -15.71 2.86 -28.71
N LEU A 590 -16.89 3.33 -29.15
CA LEU A 590 -17.90 3.94 -28.28
C LEU A 590 -18.22 3.03 -27.08
N PRO A 591 -18.11 3.53 -25.83
CA PRO A 591 -18.50 2.81 -24.63
C PRO A 591 -19.93 2.28 -24.69
N HIS A 592 -20.21 1.16 -24.03
CA HIS A 592 -21.53 0.51 -24.08
C HIS A 592 -22.66 1.46 -23.61
N HIS A 593 -22.41 2.29 -22.60
CA HIS A 593 -23.38 3.24 -22.06
C HIS A 593 -23.67 4.44 -22.99
N MET A 594 -22.81 4.69 -23.98
CA MET A 594 -22.98 5.74 -24.99
C MET A 594 -23.50 5.23 -26.33
N ARG A 595 -23.84 3.94 -26.47
CA ARG A 595 -24.59 3.47 -27.64
C ARG A 595 -26.04 3.96 -27.49
N PRO A 596 -26.49 4.99 -28.23
CA PRO A 596 -27.90 5.32 -28.22
C PRO A 596 -28.64 4.16 -28.88
N HIS A 597 -29.92 3.97 -28.54
CA HIS A 597 -30.85 3.11 -29.25
C HIS A 597 -31.06 3.56 -30.72
N LEU A 598 -30.01 3.49 -31.55
CA LEU A 598 -30.00 3.90 -32.95
C LEU A 598 -30.51 2.81 -33.90
N ASN A 599 -31.12 1.75 -33.38
CA ASN A 599 -31.83 0.73 -34.19
C ASN A 599 -33.17 1.22 -34.78
N GLY A 600 -33.46 2.52 -34.79
CA GLY A 600 -34.75 3.05 -35.26
C GLY A 600 -34.72 4.03 -36.44
N ARG A 601 -33.61 4.74 -36.71
CA ARG A 601 -33.65 5.89 -37.65
C ARG A 601 -32.55 5.99 -38.70
N LEU A 602 -31.46 5.22 -38.63
CA LEU A 602 -30.42 5.24 -39.69
C LEU A 602 -30.63 4.17 -40.79
N ALA A 603 -31.53 3.21 -40.60
CA ALA A 603 -31.88 2.21 -41.61
C ALA A 603 -32.79 2.73 -42.76
N ARG A 604 -33.00 4.05 -42.89
CA ARG A 604 -33.82 4.65 -43.97
C ARG A 604 -33.19 5.87 -44.66
N LEU A 605 -31.87 6.01 -44.59
CA LEU A 605 -31.15 7.06 -45.34
C LEU A 605 -30.00 6.51 -46.19
N SER A 606 -29.99 5.21 -46.48
CA SER A 606 -28.92 4.57 -47.26
C SER A 606 -29.04 4.71 -48.78
N ASP A 607 -29.98 5.49 -49.32
CA ASP A 607 -30.17 5.49 -50.77
C ASP A 607 -29.58 6.68 -51.53
N HIS A 608 -29.22 7.82 -50.93
CA HIS A 608 -28.81 8.99 -51.72
C HIS A 608 -27.66 9.80 -51.05
N CYS A 609 -26.42 9.31 -51.15
CA CYS A 609 -25.18 10.11 -51.16
C CYS A 609 -23.97 9.19 -51.46
N PRO A 610 -23.25 9.36 -52.59
CA PRO A 610 -21.92 8.79 -52.76
C PRO A 610 -20.89 9.70 -52.07
N GLU A 611 -19.85 9.11 -51.46
CA GLU A 611 -18.80 9.75 -50.63
C GLU A 611 -19.12 9.89 -49.13
N VAL A 612 -19.31 8.76 -48.44
CA VAL A 612 -18.98 8.64 -47.01
C VAL A 612 -17.99 7.49 -46.90
N THR A 613 -16.72 7.81 -46.70
CA THR A 613 -15.69 6.84 -46.28
C THR A 613 -16.20 6.09 -45.07
N THR A 614 -16.05 4.77 -45.09
CA THR A 614 -16.65 3.93 -44.05
C THR A 614 -15.99 4.22 -42.70
N PRO A 615 -16.73 4.25 -41.57
CA PRO A 615 -16.16 4.52 -40.24
C PRO A 615 -15.00 3.59 -39.87
N LEU A 616 -14.94 2.38 -40.45
CA LEU A 616 -13.86 1.40 -40.26
C LEU A 616 -12.48 1.88 -40.79
N GLU A 617 -12.45 2.77 -41.77
CA GLU A 617 -11.20 3.26 -42.37
C GLU A 617 -10.50 4.30 -41.48
N GLU A 618 -11.23 5.14 -40.73
CA GLU A 618 -10.62 6.13 -39.83
C GLU A 618 -10.06 5.52 -38.53
N ALA A 619 -10.76 4.53 -37.96
CA ALA A 619 -10.32 3.82 -36.75
C ALA A 619 -9.00 3.04 -36.97
N SER A 620 -8.70 2.67 -38.21
CA SER A 620 -7.48 1.93 -38.57
C SER A 620 -6.18 2.75 -38.53
N SER A 621 -6.28 4.09 -38.40
CA SER A 621 -5.10 4.98 -38.42
C SER A 621 -4.46 5.27 -37.06
N HIS A 622 -5.15 4.99 -35.93
CA HIS A 622 -4.72 5.45 -34.59
C HIS A 622 -4.81 4.40 -33.47
N GLY A 623 -5.02 3.13 -33.81
CA GLY A 623 -4.94 2.01 -32.88
C GLY A 623 -6.08 1.95 -31.85
N THR A 624 -6.89 0.88 -31.85
CA THR A 624 -7.86 0.65 -30.77
C THR A 624 -7.15 0.51 -29.42
N PRO A 625 -7.81 0.75 -28.27
CA PRO A 625 -7.22 0.48 -26.95
C PRO A 625 -6.65 -0.94 -26.83
N TRP A 626 -7.30 -1.92 -27.47
CA TRP A 626 -6.81 -3.28 -27.55
C TRP A 626 -5.48 -3.40 -28.30
N GLN A 627 -5.36 -2.72 -29.44
CA GLN A 627 -4.10 -2.67 -30.20
C GLN A 627 -2.98 -1.98 -29.41
N LEU A 628 -3.29 -0.90 -28.68
CA LEU A 628 -2.34 -0.27 -27.75
C LEU A 628 -1.86 -1.25 -26.68
N TYR A 629 -2.77 -2.02 -26.07
CA TYR A 629 -2.40 -3.04 -25.10
C TYR A 629 -1.50 -4.12 -25.69
N ARG A 630 -1.83 -4.67 -26.87
CA ARG A 630 -0.98 -5.67 -27.54
C ARG A 630 0.42 -5.15 -27.83
N THR A 631 0.53 -3.90 -28.28
CA THR A 631 1.81 -3.25 -28.55
C THR A 631 2.60 -3.02 -27.26
N LEU A 632 1.96 -2.57 -26.17
CA LEU A 632 2.61 -2.43 -24.86
C LEU A 632 3.12 -3.77 -24.35
N ARG A 633 2.26 -4.80 -24.39
CA ARG A 633 2.57 -6.17 -23.95
C ARG A 633 3.78 -6.74 -24.69
N ALA A 634 3.87 -6.53 -26.00
CA ALA A 634 5.02 -7.00 -26.79
C ALA A 634 6.32 -6.24 -26.47
N ARG A 635 6.23 -4.93 -26.18
CA ARG A 635 7.40 -4.06 -25.91
C ARG A 635 7.92 -4.21 -24.49
N GLN A 636 7.01 -4.38 -23.54
CA GLN A 636 7.27 -4.47 -22.11
C GLN A 636 6.43 -5.60 -21.53
N PRO A 637 6.82 -6.87 -21.72
CA PRO A 637 6.21 -7.97 -21.01
C PRO A 637 6.41 -7.79 -19.50
N ALA A 638 5.36 -8.03 -18.74
CA ALA A 638 5.34 -7.87 -17.28
C ALA A 638 4.53 -8.98 -16.59
N PRO A 639 4.83 -9.26 -15.32
CA PRO A 639 4.14 -10.30 -14.54
C PRO A 639 2.70 -9.91 -14.19
N PHE A 640 2.43 -8.60 -14.09
CA PHE A 640 1.12 -8.03 -13.75
C PHE A 640 0.61 -7.06 -14.82
N GLY A 641 0.57 -7.51 -16.08
CA GLY A 641 -0.08 -6.76 -17.16
C GLY A 641 -1.59 -6.75 -16.99
N SER A 642 -2.27 -5.69 -17.43
CA SER A 642 -3.74 -5.69 -17.47
C SER A 642 -4.33 -4.85 -18.59
N PHE A 643 -5.48 -5.31 -19.09
CA PHE A 643 -6.39 -4.55 -19.94
C PHE A 643 -7.77 -4.54 -19.29
N ILE A 644 -8.24 -3.36 -18.89
CA ILE A 644 -9.51 -3.20 -18.17
C ILE A 644 -10.35 -2.16 -18.89
N ARG A 645 -11.58 -2.50 -19.21
CA ARG A 645 -12.65 -1.57 -19.61
C ARG A 645 -13.80 -1.79 -18.65
N LEU A 646 -13.92 -0.93 -17.65
CA LEU A 646 -14.87 -1.10 -16.54
C LEU A 646 -15.20 0.26 -15.91
N GLY A 647 -16.47 0.50 -15.58
CA GLY A 647 -16.87 1.68 -14.82
C GLY A 647 -16.57 3.03 -15.50
N GLY A 648 -16.49 3.05 -16.83
CA GLY A 648 -16.08 4.23 -17.60
C GLY A 648 -14.56 4.45 -17.69
N ALA A 649 -13.75 3.62 -17.03
CA ALA A 649 -12.30 3.62 -17.19
C ALA A 649 -11.88 2.66 -18.30
N THR A 650 -10.88 3.07 -19.09
CA THR A 650 -10.05 2.14 -19.88
C THR A 650 -8.63 2.19 -19.32
N ILE A 651 -8.08 1.05 -18.90
CA ILE A 651 -6.77 0.90 -18.27
C ILE A 651 -5.93 -0.08 -19.07
N ILE A 652 -4.71 0.32 -19.40
CA ILE A 652 -3.71 -0.47 -20.11
C ILE A 652 -2.43 -0.42 -19.29
N SER A 653 -2.06 -1.55 -18.68
CA SER A 653 -0.98 -1.63 -17.70
C SER A 653 0.06 -2.70 -18.05
N SER A 654 1.32 -2.41 -17.72
CA SER A 654 2.45 -3.34 -17.73
C SER A 654 3.20 -3.24 -16.40
N SER A 655 2.48 -3.51 -15.30
CA SER A 655 3.03 -3.33 -13.96
C SER A 655 4.01 -4.45 -13.59
N PRO A 656 5.20 -4.10 -13.06
CA PRO A 656 6.14 -5.08 -12.52
C PRO A 656 5.88 -5.43 -11.05
N GLU A 657 5.03 -4.68 -10.34
CA GLU A 657 4.99 -4.69 -8.88
C GLU A 657 3.70 -5.31 -8.35
N ARG A 658 3.85 -6.40 -7.58
CA ARG A 658 2.77 -6.93 -6.74
C ARG A 658 2.65 -6.05 -5.51
N PHE A 659 1.46 -5.49 -5.31
CA PHE A 659 1.12 -4.78 -4.07
C PHE A 659 0.84 -5.78 -2.94
N LEU A 660 -0.11 -6.68 -3.16
CA LEU A 660 -0.59 -7.62 -2.13
C LEU A 660 -1.10 -8.90 -2.81
N THR A 661 -0.71 -10.05 -2.28
CA THR A 661 -1.44 -11.31 -2.47
C THR A 661 -1.87 -11.87 -1.14
N HIS A 662 -3.00 -12.56 -1.11
CA HIS A 662 -3.48 -13.26 0.07
C HIS A 662 -4.19 -14.56 -0.29
N ASP A 663 -4.19 -15.51 0.64
CA ASP A 663 -4.87 -16.80 0.51
C ASP A 663 -6.00 -17.00 1.54
N PRO A 664 -6.87 -18.02 1.37
CA PRO A 664 -7.95 -18.33 2.29
C PRO A 664 -7.46 -18.78 3.68
N GLN A 665 -6.20 -19.19 3.79
CA GLN A 665 -5.55 -19.55 5.05
C GLN A 665 -5.04 -18.32 5.79
N GLY A 666 -5.17 -17.13 5.20
CA GLY A 666 -4.84 -15.84 5.78
C GLY A 666 -3.37 -15.45 5.62
N LEU A 667 -2.57 -16.18 4.84
CA LEU A 667 -1.24 -15.73 4.49
C LEU A 667 -1.37 -14.55 3.54
N CYS A 668 -0.71 -13.45 3.87
CA CYS A 668 -0.65 -12.23 3.08
C CYS A 668 0.82 -11.94 2.76
N LEU A 669 1.11 -11.54 1.53
CA LEU A 669 2.46 -11.24 1.07
C LEU A 669 2.47 -9.94 0.29
N MET A 670 3.39 -9.07 0.66
CA MET A 670 3.70 -7.82 -0.06
C MET A 670 5.16 -7.86 -0.49
N ARG A 671 5.45 -7.31 -1.68
CA ARG A 671 6.78 -7.43 -2.30
C ARG A 671 7.29 -6.08 -2.81
N PRO A 672 7.64 -5.15 -1.91
CA PRO A 672 8.19 -3.86 -2.31
C PRO A 672 9.47 -4.03 -3.12
N MET A 673 9.60 -3.19 -4.15
CA MET A 673 10.73 -3.18 -5.07
C MET A 673 11.33 -1.78 -5.18
N LYS A 674 12.63 -1.66 -4.93
CA LYS A 674 13.42 -0.41 -5.06
C LYS A 674 14.79 -0.79 -5.60
N GLY A 675 15.36 0.03 -6.49
CA GLY A 675 16.60 -0.30 -7.19
C GLY A 675 16.42 -1.27 -8.37
N THR A 676 16.56 -0.73 -9.57
CA THR A 676 16.47 -1.50 -10.84
C THR A 676 17.71 -1.24 -11.68
N VAL A 677 18.39 -2.30 -12.14
CA VAL A 677 19.48 -2.17 -13.11
C VAL A 677 19.11 -2.90 -14.39
N ARG A 678 19.22 -2.22 -15.53
CA ARG A 678 18.99 -2.84 -16.84
C ARG A 678 20.14 -3.76 -17.19
N LYS A 679 19.83 -4.96 -17.72
CA LYS A 679 20.84 -5.83 -18.32
C LYS A 679 21.49 -5.15 -19.52
N SER A 680 22.81 -5.19 -19.56
CA SER A 680 23.62 -4.62 -20.65
C SER A 680 24.95 -5.36 -20.74
N ASP A 681 25.75 -5.07 -21.77
CA ASP A 681 27.11 -5.60 -21.87
C ASP A 681 27.99 -5.21 -20.65
N ALA A 682 27.64 -4.11 -19.97
CA ALA A 682 28.32 -3.66 -18.75
C ALA A 682 27.79 -4.31 -17.46
N VAL A 683 26.55 -4.82 -17.48
CA VAL A 683 25.90 -5.47 -16.33
C VAL A 683 25.12 -6.67 -16.83
N SER A 684 25.80 -7.82 -16.86
CA SER A 684 25.30 -9.06 -17.46
C SER A 684 25.08 -10.17 -16.43
N THR A 685 25.68 -10.04 -15.25
CA THR A 685 25.63 -11.04 -14.17
C THR A 685 24.97 -10.50 -12.90
N LEU A 686 24.38 -11.40 -12.11
CA LEU A 686 23.79 -11.05 -10.81
C LEU A 686 24.81 -10.37 -9.89
N ALA A 687 26.06 -10.85 -9.84
CA ALA A 687 27.12 -10.28 -8.99
C ALA A 687 27.56 -8.86 -9.42
N GLU A 688 27.41 -8.50 -10.70
CA GLU A 688 27.61 -7.12 -11.16
C GLU A 688 26.46 -6.22 -10.71
N ALA A 689 25.23 -6.72 -10.84
CA ALA A 689 24.04 -5.99 -10.41
C ALA A 689 24.01 -5.79 -8.89
N GLU A 690 24.37 -6.80 -8.10
CA GLU A 690 24.49 -6.71 -6.65
C GLU A 690 25.46 -5.61 -6.22
N ARG A 691 26.59 -5.44 -6.90
CA ARG A 691 27.54 -4.34 -6.60
C ARG A 691 26.98 -2.95 -6.88
N ILE A 692 26.02 -2.84 -7.80
CA ILE A 692 25.37 -1.56 -8.16
C ILE A 692 24.18 -1.29 -7.24
N LEU A 693 23.46 -2.33 -6.85
CA LEU A 693 22.22 -2.23 -6.07
C LEU A 693 22.46 -2.23 -4.56
N HIS A 694 23.51 -2.90 -4.05
CA HIS A 694 23.92 -2.81 -2.65
C HIS A 694 24.75 -1.55 -2.38
N VAL A 695 24.11 -0.40 -2.61
CA VAL A 695 24.64 0.92 -2.28
C VAL A 695 23.71 1.60 -1.28
N PRO A 696 24.23 2.51 -0.43
CA PRO A 696 23.45 3.06 0.68
C PRO A 696 22.14 3.75 0.27
N LYS A 697 22.07 4.34 -0.93
CA LYS A 697 20.83 4.97 -1.43
C LYS A 697 19.73 3.92 -1.65
N GLU A 698 19.99 2.92 -2.48
CA GLU A 698 19.01 1.90 -2.87
C GLU A 698 18.56 1.05 -1.68
N GLU A 699 19.50 0.70 -0.78
CA GLU A 699 19.18 -0.04 0.44
C GLU A 699 18.31 0.78 1.39
N ALA A 700 18.60 2.08 1.55
CA ALA A 700 17.81 2.97 2.39
C ALA A 700 16.39 3.15 1.86
N GLU A 701 16.23 3.37 0.56
CA GLU A 701 14.92 3.46 -0.10
C GLU A 701 14.11 2.19 0.06
N ASN A 702 14.72 1.02 -0.15
CA ASN A 702 14.04 -0.25 0.07
C ASN A 702 13.63 -0.40 1.54
N LEU A 703 14.57 -0.15 2.47
CA LEU A 703 14.37 -0.35 3.90
C LEU A 703 13.23 0.52 4.48
N MET A 704 13.12 1.79 4.05
CA MET A 704 12.02 2.67 4.44
C MET A 704 10.65 2.07 4.08
N ILE A 705 10.51 1.55 2.86
CA ILE A 705 9.26 0.94 2.41
C ILE A 705 9.01 -0.41 3.11
N VAL A 706 10.06 -1.18 3.39
CA VAL A 706 9.94 -2.46 4.11
C VAL A 706 9.39 -2.26 5.51
N ASP A 707 9.94 -1.30 6.27
CA ASP A 707 9.45 -1.02 7.61
C ASP A 707 8.01 -0.44 7.57
N LEU A 708 7.65 0.33 6.54
CA LEU A 708 6.27 0.78 6.33
C LEU A 708 5.32 -0.40 6.04
N VAL A 709 5.71 -1.34 5.18
CA VAL A 709 4.91 -2.54 4.87
C VAL A 709 4.76 -3.43 6.10
N ARG A 710 5.82 -3.57 6.92
CA ARG A 710 5.73 -4.27 8.21
C ARG A 710 4.72 -3.60 9.14
N HIS A 711 4.70 -2.27 9.19
CA HIS A 711 3.75 -1.52 10.01
C HIS A 711 2.31 -1.77 9.56
N ASP A 712 2.05 -1.72 8.26
CA ASP A 712 0.72 -2.00 7.70
C ASP A 712 0.28 -3.42 8.08
N LEU A 713 1.15 -4.42 7.85
CA LEU A 713 0.83 -5.82 8.14
C LEU A 713 0.70 -6.09 9.64
N HIS A 714 1.51 -5.48 10.50
CA HIS A 714 1.34 -5.60 11.95
C HIS A 714 0.01 -5.02 12.41
N GLY A 715 -0.42 -3.91 11.81
CA GLY A 715 -1.71 -3.29 12.10
C GLY A 715 -2.87 -4.28 11.98
N VAL A 716 -2.81 -5.18 11.00
CA VAL A 716 -3.90 -6.12 10.66
C VAL A 716 -3.66 -7.54 11.19
N CYS A 717 -2.44 -8.07 11.06
CA CYS A 717 -2.07 -9.43 11.48
C CYS A 717 -1.71 -9.53 12.97
N GLY A 718 -1.38 -8.40 13.60
CA GLY A 718 -0.91 -8.31 14.97
C GLY A 718 0.57 -8.65 15.17
N THR A 719 0.98 -8.69 16.43
CA THR A 719 2.34 -9.04 16.87
C THR A 719 2.67 -10.50 16.62
N GLY A 720 3.93 -10.80 16.28
CA GLY A 720 4.42 -12.17 16.08
C GLY A 720 3.98 -12.86 14.78
N SER A 721 3.11 -12.23 14.00
CA SER A 721 2.55 -12.79 12.75
C SER A 721 3.16 -12.21 11.47
N VAL A 722 4.18 -11.34 11.58
CA VAL A 722 4.83 -10.67 10.44
C VAL A 722 6.29 -11.08 10.36
N THR A 723 6.75 -11.46 9.17
CA THR A 723 8.13 -11.91 8.92
C THR A 723 8.67 -11.31 7.62
N VAL A 724 10.00 -11.21 7.52
CA VAL A 724 10.70 -10.72 6.32
C VAL A 724 11.65 -11.81 5.81
N PRO A 725 11.14 -12.82 5.07
CA PRO A 725 11.95 -13.98 4.65
C PRO A 725 13.08 -13.64 3.66
N ASP A 726 12.86 -12.68 2.77
CA ASP A 726 13.86 -12.18 1.82
C ASP A 726 14.01 -10.68 2.05
N LEU A 727 15.21 -10.21 2.45
CA LEU A 727 15.49 -8.79 2.71
C LEU A 727 16.60 -8.30 1.78
N LEU A 728 16.36 -7.19 1.06
CA LEU A 728 17.31 -6.56 0.14
C LEU A 728 17.90 -7.53 -0.90
N ARG A 729 17.12 -8.53 -1.32
CA ARG A 729 17.57 -9.57 -2.24
C ARG A 729 17.57 -9.05 -3.66
N VAL A 730 18.65 -9.24 -4.40
CA VAL A 730 18.67 -8.96 -5.84
C VAL A 730 18.18 -10.20 -6.59
N GLU A 731 17.24 -9.99 -7.49
CA GLU A 731 16.70 -11.02 -8.36
C GLU A 731 16.92 -10.70 -9.84
N GLU A 732 17.09 -11.77 -10.61
CA GLU A 732 17.30 -11.71 -12.03
C GLU A 732 15.98 -11.92 -12.79
N TYR A 733 15.61 -10.92 -13.59
CA TYR A 733 14.51 -10.98 -14.55
C TYR A 733 15.10 -10.94 -15.97
N ALA A 734 14.32 -11.23 -17.02
CA ALA A 734 14.90 -11.34 -18.37
C ALA A 734 15.60 -10.09 -18.88
N GLY A 735 15.08 -8.89 -18.56
CA GLY A 735 15.63 -7.62 -19.06
C GLY A 735 16.31 -6.75 -18.00
N VAL A 736 16.17 -7.08 -16.71
CA VAL A 736 16.62 -6.25 -15.59
C VAL A 736 17.03 -7.13 -14.41
N PHE A 737 17.83 -6.57 -13.52
CA PHE A 737 18.01 -7.02 -12.14
C PHE A 737 17.26 -6.07 -11.22
N GLN A 738 16.63 -6.61 -10.17
CA GLN A 738 15.77 -5.85 -9.28
C GLN A 738 16.07 -6.21 -7.83
N MET A 739 16.27 -5.22 -6.97
CA MET A 739 16.26 -5.44 -5.53
C MET A 739 14.81 -5.50 -5.02
N ILE A 740 14.51 -6.57 -4.29
CA ILE A 740 13.20 -6.87 -3.71
C ILE A 740 13.36 -7.22 -2.23
N THR A 741 12.27 -7.00 -1.50
CA THR A 741 12.07 -7.55 -0.17
C THR A 741 10.71 -8.22 -0.14
N VAL A 742 10.58 -9.34 0.58
CA VAL A 742 9.32 -10.03 0.80
C VAL A 742 8.92 -9.85 2.24
N VAL A 743 7.71 -9.35 2.48
CA VAL A 743 7.12 -9.24 3.82
C VAL A 743 5.86 -10.09 3.85
N ASN A 744 5.83 -11.03 4.79
CA ASN A 744 4.69 -11.92 5.01
C ASN A 744 3.95 -11.49 6.27
N GLY A 745 2.62 -11.53 6.23
CA GLY A 745 1.73 -11.42 7.38
C GLY A 745 0.81 -12.63 7.44
N GLN A 746 0.52 -13.14 8.64
CA GLN A 746 -0.44 -14.22 8.84
C GLN A 746 -1.66 -13.70 9.59
N LEU A 747 -2.83 -13.72 8.94
CA LEU A 747 -4.07 -13.35 9.61
C LEU A 747 -4.41 -14.34 10.74
N PRO A 748 -5.02 -13.87 11.84
CA PRO A 748 -5.30 -14.69 13.01
C PRO A 748 -6.32 -15.78 12.69
N ALA A 749 -5.94 -17.05 12.92
CA ALA A 749 -6.78 -18.19 12.59
C ALA A 749 -8.13 -18.24 13.35
N ALA A 750 -8.25 -17.53 14.49
CA ALA A 750 -9.52 -17.40 15.19
C ALA A 750 -10.52 -16.53 14.42
N LYS A 751 -10.06 -15.40 13.85
CA LYS A 751 -10.85 -14.44 13.07
C LYS A 751 -11.27 -14.99 11.71
N LEU A 752 -10.40 -15.76 11.06
CA LEU A 752 -10.73 -16.47 9.82
C LEU A 752 -11.86 -17.50 10.03
N ARG A 753 -11.94 -18.11 11.22
CA ARG A 753 -12.94 -19.15 11.56
C ARG A 753 -14.27 -18.58 12.03
N SER A 754 -14.28 -17.39 12.64
CA SER A 754 -15.51 -16.80 13.18
C SER A 754 -16.42 -16.18 12.12
N GLY A 755 -15.90 -15.90 10.92
CA GLY A 755 -16.60 -15.14 9.88
C GLY A 755 -17.13 -15.88 8.65
N THR A 756 -16.94 -17.20 8.51
CA THR A 756 -17.20 -17.91 7.22
C THR A 756 -18.57 -18.58 7.10
N ARG A 757 -19.39 -18.60 8.16
CA ARG A 757 -20.77 -19.11 8.08
C ARG A 757 -21.76 -17.96 8.00
N PRO A 758 -22.64 -17.89 6.99
CA PRO A 758 -23.64 -16.82 6.82
C PRO A 758 -24.62 -16.65 8.00
N CYS A 759 -24.68 -17.60 8.92
CA CYS A 759 -25.56 -17.59 10.08
C CYS A 759 -24.99 -16.84 11.30
N HIS A 760 -23.76 -16.35 11.26
CA HIS A 760 -23.17 -15.56 12.35
C HIS A 760 -23.28 -14.06 12.07
N THR A 761 -23.63 -13.30 13.11
CA THR A 761 -23.69 -11.83 13.09
C THR A 761 -22.31 -11.18 13.21
N GLU A 762 -21.23 -11.96 13.30
CA GLU A 762 -19.85 -11.47 13.34
C GLU A 762 -19.34 -11.21 11.91
N PHE A 763 -18.65 -10.08 11.72
CA PHE A 763 -18.13 -9.63 10.42
C PHE A 763 -16.94 -10.49 9.96
N PRO A 764 -16.85 -10.87 8.66
CA PRO A 764 -15.74 -11.69 8.18
C PRO A 764 -14.44 -10.90 8.13
N PHE A 765 -13.39 -11.47 8.72
CA PHE A 765 -12.03 -10.96 8.55
C PHE A 765 -11.35 -11.70 7.39
N THR A 766 -10.87 -10.95 6.41
CA THR A 766 -10.46 -11.43 5.08
C THR A 766 -9.19 -10.71 4.61
N GLY A 767 -8.63 -11.14 3.48
CA GLY A 767 -7.54 -10.41 2.84
C GLY A 767 -7.94 -9.04 2.26
N MET A 768 -9.25 -8.74 2.15
CA MET A 768 -9.72 -7.40 1.79
C MET A 768 -9.47 -6.38 2.90
N ASP A 769 -9.50 -6.80 4.16
CA ASP A 769 -9.17 -5.94 5.29
C ASP A 769 -7.70 -5.50 5.21
N VAL A 770 -6.81 -6.43 4.83
CA VAL A 770 -5.39 -6.13 4.57
C VAL A 770 -5.24 -5.15 3.40
N LEU A 771 -5.98 -5.36 2.31
CA LEU A 771 -5.97 -4.44 1.17
C LEU A 771 -6.40 -3.04 1.60
N ALA A 772 -7.56 -2.92 2.25
CA ALA A 772 -8.14 -1.64 2.67
C ALA A 772 -7.23 -0.87 3.63
N SER A 773 -6.61 -1.56 4.60
CA SER A 773 -5.72 -0.94 5.58
C SER A 773 -4.34 -0.57 5.02
N ALA A 774 -3.84 -1.28 4.01
CA ALA A 774 -2.51 -1.01 3.45
C ALA A 774 -2.52 0.08 2.36
N LEU A 775 -3.67 0.38 1.76
CA LEU A 775 -3.79 1.39 0.70
C LEU A 775 -3.50 2.82 1.22
N PRO A 776 -2.96 3.71 0.36
CA PRO A 776 -2.40 3.42 -0.96
C PRO A 776 -1.02 2.75 -0.88
N PRO A 777 -0.51 2.15 -1.99
CA PRO A 777 0.78 1.45 -1.99
C PRO A 777 1.93 2.33 -1.49
N GLY A 778 2.67 1.85 -0.48
CA GLY A 778 3.73 2.63 0.17
C GLY A 778 4.86 3.08 -0.77
N SER A 779 5.19 2.28 -1.79
CA SER A 779 6.15 2.62 -2.85
C SER A 779 5.72 3.83 -3.69
N MET A 780 4.43 4.17 -3.66
CA MET A 780 3.83 5.30 -4.34
C MET A 780 3.43 6.43 -3.37
N THR A 781 3.88 6.42 -2.11
CA THR A 781 3.61 7.52 -1.17
C THR A 781 4.89 8.18 -0.70
N GLY A 782 5.70 7.47 0.10
CA GLY A 782 6.63 8.06 1.04
C GLY A 782 6.35 7.60 2.48
N ALA A 783 7.25 7.93 3.39
CA ALA A 783 7.21 7.51 4.79
C ALA A 783 7.62 8.69 5.71
N PRO A 784 6.82 9.05 6.74
CA PRO A 784 5.54 8.48 7.13
C PRO A 784 4.41 8.70 6.11
N LYS A 785 3.60 7.67 5.86
CA LYS A 785 2.61 7.57 4.77
C LYS A 785 1.62 8.73 4.77
N LYS A 786 0.96 8.97 5.91
CA LYS A 786 -0.06 10.03 6.05
C LYS A 786 0.51 11.41 5.72
N ARG A 787 1.60 11.79 6.42
CA ARG A 787 2.23 13.09 6.24
C ARG A 787 2.79 13.29 4.83
N SER A 788 3.36 12.24 4.25
CA SER A 788 3.85 12.26 2.87
C SER A 788 2.75 12.55 1.87
N CYS A 789 1.59 11.90 2.01
CA CYS A 789 0.45 12.16 1.13
C CYS A 789 -0.13 13.57 1.28
N GLU A 790 -0.16 14.14 2.50
CA GLU A 790 -0.57 15.54 2.73
C GLU A 790 0.38 16.52 2.01
N ILE A 791 1.70 16.29 2.10
CA ILE A 791 2.71 17.11 1.43
C ILE A 791 2.56 17.00 -0.10
N LEU A 792 2.47 15.76 -0.61
CA LEU A 792 2.31 15.51 -2.04
C LEU A 792 1.03 16.12 -2.59
N GLY A 793 -0.09 16.06 -1.86
CA GLY A 793 -1.34 16.70 -2.26
C GLY A 793 -1.25 18.23 -2.39
N ALA A 794 -0.26 18.88 -1.74
CA ALA A 794 0.01 20.30 -1.89
C ALA A 794 1.07 20.64 -2.95
N ILE A 795 1.80 19.63 -3.45
CA ILE A 795 2.84 19.78 -4.48
C ILE A 795 2.26 19.42 -5.85
N GLU A 796 1.61 18.27 -5.95
CA GLU A 796 1.08 17.72 -7.18
C GLU A 796 -0.18 18.49 -7.62
N PRO A 797 -0.29 18.88 -8.91
CA PRO A 797 -1.37 19.75 -9.37
C PRO A 797 -2.70 19.02 -9.60
N THR A 798 -2.68 17.69 -9.65
CA THR A 798 -3.84 16.86 -10.04
C THR A 798 -3.88 15.57 -9.25
N GLU A 799 -5.07 15.01 -9.12
CA GLU A 799 -5.29 13.65 -8.63
C GLU A 799 -4.53 12.62 -9.47
N ARG A 800 -4.09 11.54 -8.82
CA ARG A 800 -3.41 10.42 -9.50
C ARG A 800 -4.43 9.47 -10.12
N SER A 801 -5.64 9.38 -9.56
CA SER A 801 -6.75 8.58 -10.08
C SER A 801 -6.38 7.09 -10.15
N VAL A 802 -6.52 6.47 -11.32
CA VAL A 802 -6.13 5.07 -11.55
C VAL A 802 -4.64 4.88 -11.33
N TYR A 803 -3.78 5.83 -11.69
CA TYR A 803 -2.34 5.71 -11.48
C TYR A 803 -2.00 5.73 -9.99
N ALA A 804 -1.02 4.93 -9.56
CA ALA A 804 -0.64 4.72 -8.15
C ALA A 804 -1.72 4.05 -7.27
N GLY A 805 -2.90 3.72 -7.81
CA GLY A 805 -3.86 2.80 -7.21
C GLY A 805 -3.47 1.33 -7.39
N VAL A 806 -4.47 0.45 -7.41
CA VAL A 806 -4.28 -1.00 -7.59
C VAL A 806 -5.32 -1.62 -8.53
N VAL A 807 -4.91 -2.68 -9.23
CA VAL A 807 -5.79 -3.55 -10.03
C VAL A 807 -5.58 -5.00 -9.62
N GLY A 808 -6.63 -5.80 -9.64
CA GLY A 808 -6.54 -7.19 -9.16
C GLY A 808 -7.88 -7.87 -8.99
N TYR A 809 -7.88 -8.90 -8.16
CA TYR A 809 -9.07 -9.70 -7.88
C TYR A 809 -9.15 -10.19 -6.43
N LEU A 810 -10.38 -10.53 -6.02
CA LEU A 810 -10.72 -11.38 -4.87
C LEU A 810 -11.62 -12.51 -5.39
N ASP A 811 -11.13 -13.75 -5.34
CA ASP A 811 -11.86 -14.90 -5.84
C ASP A 811 -12.87 -15.45 -4.84
N ALA A 812 -13.78 -16.30 -5.31
CA ALA A 812 -14.87 -16.88 -4.50
C ALA A 812 -14.38 -17.84 -3.39
N GLN A 813 -13.10 -18.19 -3.33
CA GLN A 813 -12.52 -18.96 -2.22
C GLN A 813 -11.76 -18.06 -1.23
N GLY A 814 -11.50 -16.80 -1.59
CA GLY A 814 -10.81 -15.82 -0.76
C GLY A 814 -9.34 -15.66 -1.09
N ARG A 815 -8.90 -16.11 -2.27
CA ARG A 815 -7.59 -15.73 -2.82
C ARG A 815 -7.67 -14.35 -3.44
N GLY A 816 -6.64 -13.55 -3.26
CA GLY A 816 -6.50 -12.26 -3.94
C GLY A 816 -5.07 -12.02 -4.43
N ASP A 817 -4.96 -11.29 -5.52
CA ASP A 817 -3.70 -10.80 -6.07
C ASP A 817 -3.92 -9.42 -6.68
N TRP A 818 -3.13 -8.44 -6.23
CA TRP A 818 -3.29 -7.03 -6.52
C TRP A 818 -1.93 -6.45 -6.91
N SER A 819 -1.88 -5.77 -8.06
CA SER A 819 -0.70 -5.07 -8.55
C SER A 819 -0.87 -3.56 -8.46
N VAL A 820 0.23 -2.85 -8.21
CA VAL A 820 0.26 -1.38 -8.26
C VAL A 820 0.05 -0.92 -9.71
N THR A 821 -0.75 0.12 -9.94
CA THR A 821 -0.99 0.68 -11.29
C THR A 821 0.10 1.66 -11.71
N ILE A 822 1.31 1.12 -11.92
CA ILE A 822 2.46 1.82 -12.51
C ILE A 822 2.72 1.31 -13.92
N ARG A 823 3.52 2.05 -14.72
CA ARG A 823 3.70 1.79 -16.16
C ARG A 823 2.36 1.59 -16.87
N THR A 824 1.41 2.47 -16.55
CA THR A 824 0.00 2.35 -16.91
C THR A 824 -0.45 3.59 -17.64
N MET A 825 -1.20 3.41 -18.72
CA MET A 825 -1.97 4.46 -19.36
C MET A 825 -3.47 4.21 -19.10
N PHE A 826 -4.22 5.27 -18.87
CA PHE A 826 -5.66 5.16 -18.66
C PHE A 826 -6.42 6.32 -19.28
N ARG A 827 -7.71 6.14 -19.50
CA ARG A 827 -8.65 7.22 -19.83
C ARG A 827 -9.96 7.02 -19.09
N TRP A 828 -10.71 8.10 -18.95
CA TRP A 828 -12.09 8.10 -18.49
C TRP A 828 -13.01 8.54 -19.63
N ASP A 829 -14.14 7.87 -19.79
CA ASP A 829 -15.11 8.15 -20.87
C ASP A 829 -15.74 9.55 -20.77
N ASP A 830 -15.79 10.11 -19.55
CA ASP A 830 -16.28 11.48 -19.29
C ASP A 830 -15.19 12.55 -19.52
N GLU A 831 -13.94 12.16 -19.77
CA GLU A 831 -12.84 13.09 -20.01
C GLU A 831 -12.59 13.31 -21.50
N THR A 832 -12.89 14.51 -21.97
CA THR A 832 -12.72 14.88 -23.37
C THR A 832 -11.99 16.20 -23.52
N ALA A 833 -11.21 16.32 -24.60
CA ALA A 833 -10.58 17.56 -25.01
C ALA A 833 -11.31 18.15 -26.23
N PRO A 834 -11.24 19.48 -26.45
CA PRO A 834 -11.80 20.10 -27.64
C PRO A 834 -11.27 19.47 -28.93
N ALA A 835 -12.14 19.40 -29.94
CA ALA A 835 -11.76 19.05 -31.31
C ALA A 835 -10.66 20.00 -31.83
N HIS A 836 -9.73 19.49 -32.63
CA HIS A 836 -8.77 20.34 -33.35
C HIS A 836 -9.41 20.94 -34.62
N ASP A 837 -8.76 21.95 -35.19
CA ASP A 837 -9.21 22.59 -36.44
C ASP A 837 -9.42 21.53 -37.54
N GLY A 838 -10.67 21.39 -38.00
CA GLY A 838 -11.08 20.40 -39.00
C GLY A 838 -11.69 19.10 -38.44
N GLU A 839 -11.70 18.90 -37.13
CA GLU A 839 -12.38 17.78 -36.47
C GLU A 839 -13.79 18.19 -35.98
N VAL A 840 -14.75 17.27 -36.06
CA VAL A 840 -16.14 17.52 -35.62
C VAL A 840 -16.39 16.99 -34.21
N GLN A 841 -15.66 15.94 -33.80
CA GLN A 841 -15.87 15.27 -32.52
C GLN A 841 -14.83 15.69 -31.48
N PRO A 842 -15.19 15.74 -30.19
CA PRO A 842 -14.22 15.85 -29.11
C PRO A 842 -13.16 14.74 -29.17
N ARG A 843 -12.00 15.03 -28.60
CA ARG A 843 -10.86 14.11 -28.55
C ARG A 843 -10.85 13.36 -27.22
N GLU A 844 -10.45 12.10 -27.25
CA GLU A 844 -10.22 11.29 -26.05
C GLU A 844 -9.04 11.85 -25.26
N VAL A 845 -9.11 11.80 -23.92
CA VAL A 845 -8.00 12.18 -23.03
C VAL A 845 -7.44 10.94 -22.35
N TRP A 846 -6.17 10.66 -22.62
CA TRP A 846 -5.39 9.60 -22.02
C TRP A 846 -4.34 10.18 -21.08
N ARG A 847 -4.07 9.44 -20.01
CA ARG A 847 -3.25 9.85 -18.88
C ARG A 847 -2.19 8.80 -18.60
N VAL A 848 -0.95 9.24 -18.42
CA VAL A 848 0.20 8.39 -18.09
C VAL A 848 0.96 9.02 -16.95
N GLY A 849 0.96 8.38 -15.78
CA GLY A 849 1.75 8.81 -14.63
C GLY A 849 3.16 8.25 -14.65
N ALA A 850 4.12 9.04 -14.17
CA ALA A 850 5.48 8.61 -13.89
C ALA A 850 6.04 9.41 -12.72
N GLY A 851 6.97 8.83 -11.97
CA GLY A 851 7.59 9.47 -10.82
C GLY A 851 8.57 8.57 -10.10
N GLY A 852 9.19 9.11 -9.06
CA GLY A 852 10.29 8.49 -8.33
C GLY A 852 10.26 8.87 -6.86
N ALA A 853 11.12 8.21 -6.09
CA ALA A 853 11.30 8.48 -4.68
C ALA A 853 12.32 9.59 -4.48
N VAL A 854 11.85 10.72 -3.98
CA VAL A 854 12.73 11.80 -3.57
C VAL A 854 13.24 11.51 -2.17
N THR A 855 14.55 11.41 -2.03
CA THR A 855 15.26 11.28 -0.76
C THR A 855 16.25 12.43 -0.56
N THR A 856 16.92 12.46 0.59
CA THR A 856 18.05 13.39 0.83
C THR A 856 19.23 13.16 -0.12
N LEU A 857 19.29 12.00 -0.77
CA LEU A 857 20.37 11.61 -1.69
C LEU A 857 20.00 11.81 -3.16
N SER A 858 18.76 12.20 -3.43
CA SER A 858 18.28 12.51 -4.76
C SER A 858 18.89 13.81 -5.29
N THR A 859 18.99 13.90 -6.61
CA THR A 859 19.30 15.14 -7.34
C THR A 859 18.09 15.49 -8.20
N PRO A 860 17.65 16.77 -8.27
CA PRO A 860 16.52 17.17 -9.11
C PRO A 860 16.62 16.63 -10.55
N GLU A 861 17.78 16.76 -11.18
CA GLU A 861 18.03 16.32 -12.55
C GLU A 861 17.90 14.80 -12.70
N GLY A 862 18.47 14.05 -11.75
CA GLY A 862 18.39 12.58 -11.71
C GLY A 862 16.94 12.07 -11.55
N GLU A 863 16.16 12.67 -10.66
CA GLU A 863 14.74 12.31 -10.48
C GLU A 863 13.91 12.66 -11.71
N ARG A 864 14.18 13.80 -12.36
CA ARG A 864 13.57 14.17 -13.64
C ARG A 864 13.89 13.12 -14.73
N GLU A 865 15.15 12.72 -14.86
CA GLU A 865 15.59 11.71 -15.84
C GLU A 865 14.95 10.34 -15.59
N GLU A 866 14.82 9.95 -14.33
CA GLU A 866 14.13 8.73 -13.92
C GLU A 866 12.64 8.78 -14.28
N MET A 867 11.97 9.90 -13.96
CA MET A 867 10.56 10.13 -14.30
C MET A 867 10.33 9.98 -15.82
N PHE A 868 11.14 10.64 -16.64
CA PHE A 868 11.03 10.52 -18.10
C PHE A 868 11.35 9.11 -18.61
N THR A 869 12.30 8.41 -17.99
CA THR A 869 12.63 7.02 -18.34
C THR A 869 11.47 6.08 -18.07
N LYS A 870 10.79 6.22 -16.92
CA LYS A 870 9.60 5.46 -16.56
C LYS A 870 8.43 5.78 -17.50
N LEU A 871 8.28 7.04 -17.90
CA LEU A 871 7.27 7.50 -18.85
C LEU A 871 7.43 6.92 -20.26
N CYS A 872 8.68 6.76 -20.74
CA CYS A 872 8.98 6.28 -22.09
C CYS A 872 8.45 4.87 -22.38
N GLY A 873 8.28 4.03 -21.35
CA GLY A 873 7.75 2.67 -21.51
C GLY A 873 6.34 2.67 -22.09
N PRO A 874 5.33 3.16 -21.33
CA PRO A 874 3.96 3.29 -21.81
C PRO A 874 3.80 4.21 -23.02
N LEU A 875 4.55 5.31 -23.12
CA LEU A 875 4.45 6.20 -24.30
C LEU A 875 5.00 5.58 -25.58
N GLY A 876 5.96 4.64 -25.47
CA GLY A 876 6.59 4.04 -26.64
C GLY A 876 5.59 3.39 -27.59
N VAL A 877 4.48 2.86 -27.06
CA VAL A 877 3.40 2.18 -27.79
C VAL A 877 2.88 2.99 -28.98
N LEU A 878 2.97 4.32 -28.88
CA LEU A 878 2.40 5.27 -29.83
C LEU A 878 3.23 5.41 -31.11
N LYS A 879 4.49 4.95 -31.13
CA LYS A 879 5.35 4.92 -32.34
C LYS A 879 4.89 3.93 -33.42
N ASP A 880 4.16 2.90 -33.01
CA ASP A 880 3.69 1.86 -33.93
C ASP A 880 2.29 2.19 -34.47
N VAL A 881 1.71 3.30 -33.99
CA VAL A 881 0.35 3.74 -34.23
C VAL A 881 0.29 5.10 -34.96
N ALA A 882 1.31 5.96 -34.76
CA ALA A 882 1.63 7.08 -35.64
C ALA A 882 2.38 6.61 -36.90
#